data_AF-A0A1Q4FWL7-F1
#
_entry.id   AF-A0A1Q4FWL7-F1
#
_cell.length_a   1.000
_cell.length_b   1.000
_cell.length_c   1.000
_cell.angle_alpha   90.00
_cell.angle_beta   90.00
_cell.angle_gamma   90.00
#
_symmetry.space_group_name_H-M   'P 1'
#
loop_
_entity.id
_entity.type
_entity.pdbx_description
1 polymer ?
#
loop_
_entity_poly.entity_id
_entity_poly.type
_entity_poly.pdbx_seq_one_letter_code
_entity_poly.pdbx_strand_id
1 'polypeptide(L)'
;MAACDPAAATLRYSCYRRLAGAFLLFLAGLPAASAQQIDVLGPPGSGRFGASAVFLSNGDFLVADPGFDGDAADVGAVYLYRRSGELVSRVTGSTANDRIGSGGLFALPGGNAVICSPDWDNGSVVDSGAATWIDGDAGLSGTLSAINSLVADVAGSRLCNMLYGGVVVLTNGNYVVASPDWAGVGAMTWGGAASGVRGVVGSTNSLVGSAQGDFGSTDRTVVPLTNGNYVVVASSWNAPLVADVGAVAWGDGSRGSHGVISAQNALVGDSAYSATRALVTPLTNGHYVVSFPNWHRDAAYGAVVWSDGTTGRSGFIDASIALVGTHAQSLADHSVLALSNGNYLLKAPNADVAKRGALTWGDGDGGTTGVISAANSIVGARDGDQLGTGWAQASAALTNGNYVVCSDSVLNVDATAYGACVWGDGSRPTSAVIASTNALFGTGSGSVIALTNGHFVIGCSFCTDAQGVAVGAAFWHDGRVGLSGFTSDASGMAGSTLGDQVGYAIALDNGKYALLSSVWNDGTTERVGAVTVLDGSGPTVGRVSALNSLIGTTYGDRVGQFALALPQGRLAIAMPNLSIPPLYGVGAVVWIDGNHPVVGRVTPENALYGTESNQWFGVLPPVPLPGGNFAVSTPDPGSPTTPRRWSFGRAHSPIHGPVDAFNTVSSTGRVTRSYDAATDTLLVGRATENRVTLFRPDLLFTTRGD
;
A
#
# COMPACT_ATOMS: atom_id res chain seq x y z
N MET A 1 -44.66 -4.86 -72.31
CA MET A 1 -45.05 -6.27 -72.07
C MET A 1 -44.76 -6.50 -70.59
N ALA A 2 -45.77 -6.77 -69.75
CA ALA A 2 -46.34 -8.11 -69.54
C ALA A 2 -45.25 -9.07 -68.99
N ALA A 3 -45.10 -9.30 -67.69
CA ALA A 3 -46.02 -9.81 -66.63
C ALA A 3 -46.04 -11.34 -66.53
N CYS A 4 -45.71 -11.87 -65.35
CA CYS A 4 -46.37 -13.03 -64.71
C CYS A 4 -45.82 -13.32 -63.29
N ASP A 5 -46.76 -13.42 -62.35
CA ASP A 5 -46.97 -14.41 -61.28
C ASP A 5 -45.83 -15.31 -60.70
N PRO A 6 -45.83 -15.61 -59.39
CA PRO A 6 -44.87 -16.51 -58.73
C PRO A 6 -45.39 -17.94 -58.46
N ALA A 7 -44.55 -18.96 -58.66
CA ALA A 7 -44.82 -20.31 -58.14
C ALA A 7 -43.53 -21.11 -57.86
N ALA A 8 -43.65 -22.10 -56.99
CA ALA A 8 -42.60 -22.94 -56.42
C ALA A 8 -41.76 -23.74 -57.44
N ALA A 9 -40.49 -23.98 -57.07
CA ALA A 9 -39.95 -25.35 -56.99
C ALA A 9 -38.66 -25.42 -56.14
N THR A 10 -38.66 -26.25 -55.11
CA THR A 10 -37.43 -26.78 -54.50
C THR A 10 -36.79 -27.81 -55.43
N LEU A 11 -35.45 -27.81 -55.56
CA LEU A 11 -34.60 -28.98 -55.28
C LEU A 11 -33.10 -28.65 -55.36
N ARG A 12 -32.29 -29.34 -54.55
CA ARG A 12 -30.82 -29.32 -54.61
C ARG A 12 -30.34 -30.42 -55.55
N TYR A 13 -29.20 -30.24 -56.24
CA TYR A 13 -27.95 -30.98 -55.97
C TYR A 13 -26.84 -30.70 -57.03
N SER A 14 -25.68 -30.24 -56.54
CA SER A 14 -24.29 -30.50 -56.99
C SER A 14 -23.95 -30.77 -58.47
N CYS A 15 -23.00 -30.01 -59.05
CA CYS A 15 -21.58 -30.46 -59.23
C CYS A 15 -20.64 -29.46 -59.96
N TYR A 16 -19.35 -29.81 -60.01
CA TYR A 16 -18.26 -29.30 -60.89
C TYR A 16 -17.71 -27.86 -60.78
N ARG A 17 -16.96 -27.61 -59.70
CA ARG A 17 -15.47 -27.53 -59.66
C ARG A 17 -14.72 -27.03 -60.92
N ARG A 18 -13.81 -26.06 -60.71
CA ARG A 18 -12.65 -25.58 -61.53
C ARG A 18 -12.87 -24.46 -62.56
N LEU A 19 -12.46 -23.24 -62.20
CA LEU A 19 -11.17 -22.67 -62.60
C LEU A 19 -10.83 -21.47 -61.70
N ALA A 20 -9.57 -21.37 -61.25
CA ALA A 20 -9.09 -20.27 -60.39
C ALA A 20 -7.85 -19.67 -61.05
N GLY A 21 -7.82 -18.33 -61.19
CA GLY A 21 -6.79 -17.62 -61.95
C GLY A 21 -6.80 -16.12 -61.68
N ALA A 22 -6.23 -15.73 -60.54
CA ALA A 22 -5.71 -14.41 -60.16
C ALA A 22 -6.36 -13.12 -60.71
N PHE A 23 -6.89 -12.30 -59.80
CA PHE A 23 -6.38 -10.93 -59.62
C PHE A 23 -6.41 -10.53 -58.12
N LEU A 24 -5.72 -9.46 -57.75
CA LEU A 24 -5.31 -9.16 -56.36
C LEU A 24 -5.55 -7.67 -56.02
N LEU A 25 -5.65 -7.35 -54.72
CA LEU A 25 -6.01 -6.05 -54.11
C LEU A 25 -7.48 -5.65 -54.34
N PHE A 26 -8.24 -5.14 -53.36
CA PHE A 26 -7.89 -4.25 -52.26
C PHE A 26 -8.58 -4.63 -50.94
N LEU A 27 -7.86 -4.67 -49.80
CA LEU A 27 -8.46 -4.70 -48.46
C LEU A 27 -7.45 -4.27 -47.36
N ALA A 28 -6.85 -3.09 -47.54
CA ALA A 28 -6.19 -2.40 -46.44
C ALA A 28 -7.25 -1.75 -45.53
N GLY A 29 -7.04 -1.75 -44.21
CA GLY A 29 -7.87 -1.00 -43.27
C GLY A 29 -8.89 -1.79 -42.43
N LEU A 30 -8.84 -3.12 -42.40
CA LEU A 30 -9.39 -3.84 -41.23
C LEU A 30 -8.45 -3.61 -40.04
N PRO A 31 -8.93 -3.11 -38.89
CA PRO A 31 -8.12 -3.11 -37.67
C PRO A 31 -7.83 -4.56 -37.27
N ALA A 32 -6.59 -4.84 -36.88
CA ALA A 32 -6.25 -6.16 -36.34
C ALA A 32 -7.07 -6.37 -35.05
N ALA A 33 -7.87 -7.43 -35.02
CA ALA A 33 -8.60 -7.83 -33.82
C ALA A 33 -7.59 -8.23 -32.74
N SER A 34 -7.33 -7.33 -31.79
CA SER A 34 -6.45 -7.60 -30.66
C SER A 34 -7.06 -8.70 -29.79
N ALA A 35 -6.23 -9.60 -29.28
CA ALA A 35 -6.71 -10.71 -28.49
C ALA A 35 -7.21 -10.22 -27.12
N GLN A 36 -8.44 -10.59 -26.76
CA GLN A 36 -9.03 -10.33 -25.44
C GLN A 36 -8.21 -10.93 -24.28
N GLN A 37 -7.50 -12.03 -24.59
CA GLN A 37 -6.66 -12.80 -23.70
C GLN A 37 -5.49 -13.41 -24.49
N ILE A 38 -4.27 -13.41 -23.93
CA ILE A 38 -3.13 -14.19 -24.43
C ILE A 38 -2.69 -15.14 -23.31
N ASP A 39 -2.75 -16.45 -23.56
CA ASP A 39 -2.22 -17.47 -22.65
C ASP A 39 -0.81 -17.89 -23.08
N VAL A 40 0.15 -17.74 -22.17
CA VAL A 40 1.51 -18.29 -22.29
C VAL A 40 1.63 -19.51 -21.39
N LEU A 41 1.89 -20.67 -22.01
CA LEU A 41 2.08 -21.94 -21.29
C LEU A 41 3.54 -22.11 -20.90
N GLY A 42 3.78 -22.76 -19.75
CA GLY A 42 5.10 -23.16 -19.30
C GLY A 42 5.80 -24.07 -20.31
N PRO A 43 7.07 -23.82 -20.67
CA PRO A 43 7.84 -24.69 -21.54
C PRO A 43 8.01 -26.12 -20.99
N PRO A 44 8.42 -27.10 -21.83
CA PRO A 44 8.75 -28.44 -21.37
C PRO A 44 9.81 -28.40 -20.25
N GLY A 45 9.54 -29.06 -19.12
CA GLY A 45 10.30 -28.94 -17.87
C GLY A 45 9.62 -28.09 -16.79
N SER A 46 8.57 -27.32 -17.13
CA SER A 46 7.89 -26.47 -16.16
C SER A 46 7.11 -27.21 -15.08
N GLY A 47 7.44 -26.95 -13.80
CA GLY A 47 6.70 -27.45 -12.63
C GLY A 47 5.85 -26.40 -11.92
N ARG A 48 6.19 -25.10 -12.01
CA ARG A 48 5.50 -24.00 -11.31
C ARG A 48 5.45 -22.69 -12.11
N PHE A 49 5.37 -22.75 -13.44
CA PHE A 49 5.41 -21.57 -14.32
C PHE A 49 4.29 -20.57 -14.00
N GLY A 50 4.67 -19.32 -13.70
CA GLY A 50 3.76 -18.29 -13.19
C GLY A 50 3.67 -18.22 -11.67
N ALA A 51 4.61 -18.84 -10.93
CA ALA A 51 4.76 -18.66 -9.48
C ALA A 51 5.08 -17.21 -9.10
N SER A 52 5.76 -16.47 -9.98
CA SER A 52 5.78 -15.01 -10.01
C SER A 52 5.71 -14.54 -11.46
N ALA A 53 5.06 -13.42 -11.71
CA ALA A 53 5.01 -12.78 -13.02
C ALA A 53 4.88 -11.26 -12.83
N VAL A 54 5.69 -10.46 -13.54
CA VAL A 54 5.71 -8.99 -13.39
C VAL A 54 5.92 -8.29 -14.73
N PHE A 55 5.15 -7.23 -14.99
CA PHE A 55 5.40 -6.32 -16.10
C PHE A 55 6.60 -5.41 -15.82
N LEU A 56 7.30 -5.07 -16.90
CA LEU A 56 8.33 -4.06 -16.98
C LEU A 56 7.74 -2.78 -17.62
N SER A 57 8.35 -1.61 -17.41
CA SER A 57 7.78 -0.34 -17.88
C SER A 57 7.87 -0.12 -19.41
N ASN A 58 8.52 -1.03 -20.15
CA ASN A 58 8.45 -1.11 -21.62
C ASN A 58 7.22 -1.91 -22.11
N GLY A 59 6.48 -2.55 -21.20
CA GLY A 59 5.30 -3.39 -21.47
C GLY A 59 5.61 -4.89 -21.65
N ASP A 60 6.89 -5.27 -21.70
CA ASP A 60 7.33 -6.66 -21.68
C ASP A 60 7.27 -7.23 -20.25
N PHE A 61 7.41 -8.54 -20.07
CA PHE A 61 7.18 -9.17 -18.76
C PHE A 61 8.11 -10.33 -18.44
N LEU A 62 8.44 -10.45 -17.16
CA LEU A 62 9.18 -11.59 -16.61
C LEU A 62 8.22 -12.62 -16.01
N VAL A 63 8.54 -13.89 -16.20
CA VAL A 63 7.87 -15.03 -15.55
C VAL A 63 8.91 -15.87 -14.82
N ALA A 64 8.62 -16.22 -13.56
CA ALA A 64 9.39 -17.18 -12.79
C ALA A 64 8.72 -18.56 -12.80
N ASP A 65 9.56 -19.58 -12.97
CA ASP A 65 9.26 -20.97 -12.69
C ASP A 65 10.35 -21.57 -11.79
N PRO A 66 10.22 -21.41 -10.46
CA PRO A 66 11.19 -21.97 -9.51
C PRO A 66 11.18 -23.50 -9.46
N GLY A 67 10.19 -24.16 -10.09
CA GLY A 67 10.11 -25.62 -10.20
C GLY A 67 10.41 -26.13 -11.60
N PHE A 68 11.22 -25.41 -12.38
CA PHE A 68 11.65 -25.84 -13.70
C PHE A 68 12.75 -26.90 -13.61
N ASP A 69 12.52 -28.06 -14.23
CA ASP A 69 13.49 -29.14 -14.41
C ASP A 69 14.31 -28.93 -15.70
N GLY A 70 15.63 -28.99 -15.57
CA GLY A 70 16.60 -28.88 -16.67
C GLY A 70 17.49 -30.11 -16.75
N ASP A 71 18.80 -29.92 -16.87
CA ASP A 71 19.79 -31.01 -16.73
C ASP A 71 19.86 -31.56 -15.28
N ALA A 72 19.29 -30.84 -14.32
CA ALA A 72 19.02 -31.26 -12.96
C ALA A 72 17.60 -30.82 -12.52
N ALA A 73 17.07 -31.45 -11.48
CA ALA A 73 15.71 -31.20 -10.99
C ALA A 73 15.61 -29.92 -10.14
N ASP A 74 14.48 -29.20 -10.21
CA ASP A 74 14.26 -27.93 -9.50
C ASP A 74 15.40 -26.88 -9.73
N VAL A 75 16.10 -26.89 -10.87
CA VAL A 75 17.09 -25.84 -11.20
C VAL A 75 16.44 -24.45 -11.27
N GLY A 76 15.16 -24.40 -11.61
CA GLY A 76 14.39 -23.19 -11.77
C GLY A 76 14.80 -22.37 -13.01
N ALA A 77 13.87 -21.52 -13.44
CA ALA A 77 14.05 -20.66 -14.60
C ALA A 77 13.31 -19.33 -14.44
N VAL A 78 13.87 -18.27 -15.00
CA VAL A 78 13.16 -17.02 -15.27
C VAL A 78 13.25 -16.70 -16.76
N TYR A 79 12.13 -16.26 -17.31
CA TYR A 79 11.92 -16.01 -18.73
C TYR A 79 11.53 -14.55 -18.94
N LEU A 80 12.20 -13.86 -19.85
CA LEU A 80 11.73 -12.57 -20.38
C LEU A 80 10.89 -12.83 -21.63
N TYR A 81 9.66 -12.34 -21.63
CA TYR A 81 8.73 -12.40 -22.76
C TYR A 81 8.40 -11.00 -23.23
N ARG A 82 8.31 -10.82 -24.55
CA ARG A 82 7.66 -9.65 -25.12
C ARG A 82 6.20 -9.61 -24.76
N ARG A 83 5.61 -8.42 -24.72
CA ARG A 83 4.16 -8.15 -24.65
C ARG A 83 3.27 -8.93 -25.62
N SER A 84 3.85 -9.54 -26.67
CA SER A 84 3.20 -10.42 -27.64
C SER A 84 3.10 -11.89 -27.21
N GLY A 85 3.75 -12.28 -26.11
CA GLY A 85 3.97 -13.68 -25.71
C GLY A 85 5.19 -14.35 -26.36
N GLU A 86 6.00 -13.61 -27.12
CA GLU A 86 7.24 -14.10 -27.73
C GLU A 86 8.37 -14.16 -26.68
N LEU A 87 9.11 -15.27 -26.60
CA LEU A 87 10.23 -15.43 -25.66
C LEU A 87 11.45 -14.62 -26.14
N VAL A 88 11.99 -13.76 -25.28
CA VAL A 88 13.23 -12.99 -25.51
C VAL A 88 14.44 -13.72 -24.93
N SER A 89 14.38 -14.10 -23.65
CA SER A 89 15.53 -14.66 -22.92
C SER A 89 15.08 -15.70 -21.88
N ARG A 90 16.00 -16.59 -21.48
CA ARG A 90 15.79 -17.51 -20.35
C ARG A 90 17.08 -17.73 -19.58
N VAL A 91 17.03 -17.42 -18.29
CA VAL A 91 18.11 -17.70 -17.33
C VAL A 91 17.70 -18.85 -16.38
N THR A 92 18.63 -19.75 -16.07
CA THR A 92 18.38 -20.96 -15.26
C THR A 92 19.45 -21.19 -14.18
N GLY A 93 19.18 -22.12 -13.28
CA GLY A 93 20.18 -22.71 -12.40
C GLY A 93 21.13 -23.65 -13.15
N SER A 94 22.00 -24.29 -12.37
CA SER A 94 22.98 -25.31 -12.77
C SER A 94 23.08 -26.48 -11.78
N THR A 95 22.65 -26.33 -10.52
CA THR A 95 22.55 -27.41 -9.53
C THR A 95 21.10 -27.76 -9.20
N ALA A 96 20.88 -28.95 -8.64
CA ALA A 96 19.52 -29.37 -8.26
C ALA A 96 19.02 -28.58 -7.05
N ASN A 97 17.82 -28.01 -7.15
CA ASN A 97 17.19 -27.09 -6.18
C ASN A 97 17.68 -25.62 -6.21
N ASP A 98 18.46 -25.18 -7.21
CA ASP A 98 18.82 -23.77 -7.42
C ASP A 98 17.60 -22.82 -7.49
N ARG A 99 16.44 -23.34 -7.95
CA ARG A 99 15.10 -22.72 -7.92
C ARG A 99 15.07 -21.25 -8.32
N ILE A 100 15.74 -20.88 -9.42
CA ILE A 100 15.86 -19.49 -9.87
C ILE A 100 14.51 -18.76 -9.88
N GLY A 101 14.48 -17.60 -9.21
CA GLY A 101 13.27 -16.81 -8.99
C GLY A 101 12.40 -17.24 -7.80
N SER A 102 12.85 -18.15 -6.92
CA SER A 102 12.11 -18.51 -5.68
C SER A 102 11.92 -17.34 -4.73
N GLY A 103 12.88 -16.40 -4.71
CA GLY A 103 12.81 -15.11 -4.01
C GLY A 103 12.09 -14.01 -4.79
N GLY A 104 11.54 -14.33 -5.98
CA GLY A 104 10.68 -13.46 -6.76
C GLY A 104 11.38 -12.56 -7.79
N LEU A 105 10.60 -11.59 -8.26
CA LEU A 105 10.92 -10.70 -9.39
C LEU A 105 10.56 -9.26 -8.98
N PHE A 106 11.52 -8.36 -9.09
CA PHE A 106 11.39 -6.96 -8.69
C PHE A 106 11.60 -6.07 -9.92
N ALA A 107 10.52 -5.62 -10.56
CA ALA A 107 10.59 -4.67 -11.66
C ALA A 107 11.02 -3.28 -11.15
N LEU A 108 11.90 -2.62 -11.91
CA LEU A 108 12.44 -1.30 -11.61
C LEU A 108 11.75 -0.23 -12.48
N PRO A 109 11.59 1.02 -11.99
CA PRO A 109 10.91 2.11 -12.75
C PRO A 109 11.52 2.48 -14.11
N GLY A 110 12.73 2.00 -14.42
CA GLY A 110 13.41 2.19 -15.70
C GLY A 110 13.28 1.04 -16.70
N GLY A 111 12.43 0.04 -16.43
CA GLY A 111 12.17 -1.09 -17.35
C GLY A 111 12.99 -2.34 -17.08
N ASN A 112 14.08 -2.23 -16.33
CA ASN A 112 14.90 -3.36 -15.90
C ASN A 112 14.29 -4.08 -14.69
N ALA A 113 14.89 -5.18 -14.24
CA ALA A 113 14.43 -5.91 -13.06
C ALA A 113 15.56 -6.54 -12.25
N VAL A 114 15.22 -7.06 -11.07
CA VAL A 114 16.08 -7.95 -10.28
C VAL A 114 15.33 -9.27 -10.00
N ILE A 115 15.98 -10.39 -10.32
CA ILE A 115 15.58 -11.73 -9.90
C ILE A 115 16.24 -12.02 -8.56
N CYS A 116 15.50 -12.62 -7.63
CA CYS A 116 16.07 -13.15 -6.39
C CYS A 116 15.91 -14.66 -6.29
N SER A 117 17.02 -15.34 -6.01
CA SER A 117 17.16 -16.79 -6.01
C SER A 117 17.92 -17.21 -4.76
N PRO A 118 17.30 -17.17 -3.56
CA PRO A 118 17.96 -17.43 -2.28
C PRO A 118 18.44 -18.88 -2.10
N ASP A 119 17.88 -19.84 -2.84
CA ASP A 119 18.29 -21.25 -2.81
C ASP A 119 19.46 -21.56 -3.77
N TRP A 120 20.09 -20.55 -4.39
CA TRP A 120 21.12 -20.74 -5.43
C TRP A 120 22.50 -21.14 -4.88
N ASP A 121 23.14 -22.13 -5.50
CA ASP A 121 24.47 -22.65 -5.13
C ASP A 121 25.61 -21.94 -5.89
N ASN A 122 26.53 -21.29 -5.17
CA ASN A 122 27.74 -20.75 -5.78
C ASN A 122 28.81 -21.85 -5.91
N GLY A 123 28.58 -22.76 -6.85
CA GLY A 123 29.44 -23.91 -7.15
C GLY A 123 29.37 -25.01 -6.08
N SER A 124 30.18 -24.90 -5.03
CA SER A 124 30.14 -25.79 -3.86
C SER A 124 29.63 -25.10 -2.59
N VAL A 125 29.27 -23.82 -2.67
CA VAL A 125 28.71 -23.03 -1.56
C VAL A 125 27.19 -23.16 -1.62
N VAL A 126 26.66 -24.14 -0.88
CA VAL A 126 25.23 -24.48 -0.87
C VAL A 126 24.39 -23.35 -0.28
N ASP A 127 23.20 -23.09 -0.83
CA ASP A 127 22.27 -22.06 -0.33
C ASP A 127 22.94 -20.66 -0.23
N SER A 128 23.86 -20.33 -1.14
CA SER A 128 24.54 -19.02 -1.14
C SER A 128 23.54 -17.88 -1.42
N GLY A 129 22.62 -18.12 -2.34
CA GLY A 129 21.68 -17.16 -2.88
C GLY A 129 22.30 -16.18 -3.88
N ALA A 130 21.48 -15.75 -4.84
CA ALA A 130 21.83 -14.77 -5.86
C ALA A 130 20.77 -13.67 -6.01
N ALA A 131 21.25 -12.44 -6.28
CA ALA A 131 20.44 -11.35 -6.81
C ALA A 131 20.96 -10.98 -8.21
N THR A 132 20.13 -11.15 -9.23
CA THR A 132 20.53 -11.03 -10.64
C THR A 132 19.79 -9.87 -11.29
N TRP A 133 20.51 -8.85 -11.76
CA TRP A 133 19.91 -7.77 -12.54
C TRP A 133 19.64 -8.22 -13.98
N ILE A 134 18.51 -7.80 -14.53
CA ILE A 134 18.02 -8.15 -15.86
C ILE A 134 17.72 -6.87 -16.65
N ASP A 135 18.35 -6.77 -17.82
CA ASP A 135 18.03 -5.77 -18.84
C ASP A 135 16.62 -6.03 -19.39
N GLY A 136 15.76 -5.00 -19.42
CA GLY A 136 14.36 -5.14 -19.80
C GLY A 136 14.10 -5.39 -21.28
N ASP A 137 15.06 -5.07 -22.16
CA ASP A 137 14.93 -5.16 -23.61
C ASP A 137 15.74 -6.35 -24.18
N ALA A 138 16.92 -6.63 -23.61
CA ALA A 138 17.82 -7.71 -24.02
C ALA A 138 17.70 -8.98 -23.16
N GLY A 139 17.27 -8.85 -21.90
CA GLY A 139 17.18 -9.94 -20.94
C GLY A 139 18.54 -10.53 -20.52
N LEU A 140 18.49 -11.77 -20.02
CA LEU A 140 19.66 -12.59 -19.73
C LEU A 140 19.39 -14.05 -20.16
N SER A 141 20.41 -14.69 -20.74
CA SER A 141 20.33 -16.07 -21.20
C SER A 141 21.54 -16.88 -20.75
N GLY A 142 21.31 -18.13 -20.34
CA GLY A 142 22.33 -19.03 -19.79
C GLY A 142 22.11 -19.32 -18.30
N THR A 143 23.19 -19.66 -17.58
CA THR A 143 23.13 -19.96 -16.14
C THR A 143 23.51 -18.77 -15.27
N LEU A 144 23.08 -18.76 -14.00
CA LEU A 144 23.59 -17.81 -13.02
C LEU A 144 25.06 -18.06 -12.65
N SER A 145 25.76 -16.99 -12.27
CA SER A 145 27.13 -17.00 -11.77
C SER A 145 27.50 -15.66 -11.11
N ALA A 146 28.63 -15.62 -10.42
CA ALA A 146 29.24 -14.36 -9.93
C ALA A 146 29.57 -13.32 -11.04
N ILE A 147 29.51 -13.71 -12.33
CA ILE A 147 29.76 -12.81 -13.47
C ILE A 147 28.51 -11.98 -13.81
N ASN A 148 27.32 -12.53 -13.63
CA ASN A 148 26.04 -11.88 -13.96
C ASN A 148 25.18 -11.52 -12.74
N SER A 149 25.54 -12.01 -11.55
CA SER A 149 24.77 -11.84 -10.31
C SER A 149 25.63 -11.30 -9.16
N LEU A 150 24.98 -10.67 -8.18
CA LEU A 150 25.51 -10.52 -6.83
C LEU A 150 25.30 -11.85 -6.08
N VAL A 151 26.34 -12.38 -5.46
CA VAL A 151 26.37 -13.74 -4.87
C VAL A 151 27.07 -13.75 -3.51
N ALA A 152 26.81 -14.77 -2.69
CA ALA A 152 27.58 -15.03 -1.47
C ALA A 152 28.67 -16.08 -1.71
N ASP A 153 29.67 -16.06 -0.83
CA ASP A 153 30.75 -17.04 -0.69
C ASP A 153 30.62 -17.91 0.59
N VAL A 154 29.67 -17.58 1.47
CA VAL A 154 29.35 -18.34 2.69
C VAL A 154 28.04 -19.10 2.52
N ALA A 155 28.07 -20.41 2.80
CA ALA A 155 26.93 -21.31 2.65
C ALA A 155 25.78 -20.95 3.59
N GLY A 156 24.54 -21.12 3.12
CA GLY A 156 23.33 -20.74 3.87
C GLY A 156 23.04 -19.24 3.95
N SER A 157 23.86 -18.36 3.33
CA SER A 157 23.65 -16.91 3.34
C SER A 157 22.35 -16.46 2.67
N ARG A 158 21.80 -17.29 1.77
CA ARG A 158 20.47 -17.15 1.16
C ARG A 158 20.12 -15.72 0.71
N LEU A 159 21.04 -15.09 -0.05
CA LEU A 159 20.89 -13.69 -0.48
C LEU A 159 19.53 -13.38 -1.13
N CYS A 160 19.03 -12.17 -0.85
CA CYS A 160 17.73 -11.69 -1.30
C CYS A 160 16.53 -12.60 -0.92
N ASN A 161 16.58 -13.26 0.24
CA ASN A 161 15.43 -13.95 0.78
C ASN A 161 14.28 -12.96 1.11
N MET A 162 13.08 -13.21 0.56
CA MET A 162 11.88 -12.38 0.82
C MET A 162 11.51 -12.27 2.31
N LEU A 163 11.85 -13.27 3.13
CA LEU A 163 11.55 -13.24 4.56
C LEU A 163 12.23 -12.07 5.30
N TYR A 164 13.33 -11.55 4.74
CA TYR A 164 14.24 -10.63 5.42
C TYR A 164 14.53 -9.35 4.62
N GLY A 165 13.62 -8.97 3.72
CA GLY A 165 13.62 -7.68 3.01
C GLY A 165 13.82 -7.76 1.49
N GLY A 166 14.48 -8.81 0.97
CA GLY A 166 14.65 -9.02 -0.47
C GLY A 166 15.34 -7.85 -1.20
N VAL A 167 14.68 -7.32 -2.23
CA VAL A 167 15.10 -6.09 -2.93
C VAL A 167 14.20 -4.92 -2.53
N VAL A 168 14.83 -3.85 -2.07
CA VAL A 168 14.18 -2.57 -1.75
C VAL A 168 14.48 -1.58 -2.87
N VAL A 169 13.46 -1.21 -3.64
CA VAL A 169 13.56 -0.21 -4.72
C VAL A 169 13.51 1.19 -4.11
N LEU A 170 14.42 2.06 -4.55
CA LEU A 170 14.56 3.44 -4.10
C LEU A 170 13.72 4.40 -4.96
N THR A 171 13.43 5.58 -4.44
CA THR A 171 12.59 6.60 -5.11
C THR A 171 13.22 7.18 -6.39
N ASN A 172 14.54 7.00 -6.59
CA ASN A 172 15.24 7.33 -7.84
C ASN A 172 15.31 6.14 -8.83
N GLY A 173 14.68 5.00 -8.53
CA GLY A 173 14.64 3.80 -9.36
C GLY A 173 15.81 2.83 -9.19
N ASN A 174 16.90 3.23 -8.51
CA ASN A 174 17.95 2.30 -8.07
C ASN A 174 17.43 1.36 -6.97
N TYR A 175 18.23 0.41 -6.51
CA TYR A 175 17.79 -0.57 -5.53
C TYR A 175 18.87 -0.93 -4.50
N VAL A 176 18.43 -1.56 -3.40
CA VAL A 176 19.30 -2.18 -2.40
C VAL A 176 18.88 -3.65 -2.25
N VAL A 177 19.84 -4.57 -2.37
CA VAL A 177 19.68 -5.97 -1.98
C VAL A 177 19.91 -6.05 -0.47
N ALA A 178 18.85 -6.38 0.26
CA ALA A 178 18.91 -6.65 1.69
C ALA A 178 19.23 -8.12 1.93
N SER A 179 20.23 -8.41 2.78
CA SER A 179 20.62 -9.79 3.12
C SER A 179 21.21 -9.83 4.54
N PRO A 180 20.37 -9.68 5.59
CA PRO A 180 20.81 -9.58 6.98
C PRO A 180 21.43 -10.87 7.53
N ASP A 181 21.17 -12.04 6.92
CA ASP A 181 21.78 -13.31 7.31
C ASP A 181 23.15 -13.59 6.66
N TRP A 182 23.61 -12.76 5.72
CA TRP A 182 24.88 -13.00 4.99
C TRP A 182 26.05 -13.16 5.96
N ALA A 183 26.75 -14.29 5.87
CA ALA A 183 27.83 -14.68 6.79
C ALA A 183 27.49 -14.59 8.30
N GLY A 184 26.19 -14.53 8.66
CA GLY A 184 25.70 -14.26 10.00
C GLY A 184 25.89 -12.81 10.50
N VAL A 185 26.57 -11.93 9.76
CA VAL A 185 26.80 -10.51 10.12
C VAL A 185 25.94 -9.54 9.32
N GLY A 186 25.40 -10.00 8.19
CA GLY A 186 24.50 -9.28 7.31
C GLY A 186 25.14 -8.22 6.41
N ALA A 187 24.48 -7.97 5.28
CA ALA A 187 24.91 -7.03 4.26
C ALA A 187 23.73 -6.32 3.59
N MET A 188 23.92 -5.03 3.30
CA MET A 188 23.01 -4.20 2.49
C MET A 188 23.79 -3.66 1.28
N THR A 189 23.45 -4.13 0.08
CA THR A 189 24.24 -3.88 -1.15
C THR A 189 23.45 -3.01 -2.13
N TRP A 190 23.98 -1.84 -2.49
CA TRP A 190 23.35 -0.97 -3.49
C TRP A 190 23.58 -1.47 -4.92
N GLY A 191 22.58 -1.29 -5.79
CA GLY A 191 22.65 -1.59 -7.21
C GLY A 191 22.01 -0.51 -8.08
N GLY A 192 22.70 -0.15 -9.17
CA GLY A 192 22.22 0.84 -10.12
C GLY A 192 21.16 0.27 -11.08
N ALA A 193 20.07 1.01 -11.31
CA ALA A 193 18.93 0.56 -12.11
C ALA A 193 19.28 0.21 -13.56
N ALA A 194 20.34 0.81 -14.10
CA ALA A 194 20.77 0.70 -15.50
C ALA A 194 21.96 -0.27 -15.73
N SER A 195 22.50 -0.89 -14.68
CA SER A 195 23.70 -1.75 -14.79
C SER A 195 23.76 -2.91 -13.78
N GLY A 196 22.84 -2.92 -12.81
CA GLY A 196 22.84 -3.84 -11.69
C GLY A 196 24.02 -3.66 -10.72
N VAL A 197 24.22 -4.70 -9.91
CA VAL A 197 25.41 -4.98 -9.11
C VAL A 197 25.74 -6.47 -9.23
N ARG A 198 27.02 -6.84 -9.19
CA ARG A 198 27.51 -8.22 -9.39
C ARG A 198 28.80 -8.50 -8.61
N GLY A 199 29.16 -9.77 -8.50
CA GLY A 199 30.33 -10.25 -7.76
C GLY A 199 29.97 -10.75 -6.36
N VAL A 200 30.96 -10.96 -5.51
CA VAL A 200 30.77 -11.44 -4.13
C VAL A 200 30.42 -10.26 -3.20
N VAL A 201 29.48 -10.48 -2.28
CA VAL A 201 29.13 -9.53 -1.21
C VAL A 201 30.30 -9.30 -0.24
N GLY A 202 30.51 -8.05 0.19
CA GLY A 202 31.49 -7.74 1.23
C GLY A 202 31.59 -6.24 1.55
N SER A 203 32.49 -5.87 2.47
CA SER A 203 32.66 -4.46 2.90
C SER A 203 33.18 -3.50 1.83
N THR A 204 33.50 -3.99 0.62
CA THR A 204 33.92 -3.20 -0.55
C THR A 204 32.77 -2.80 -1.48
N ASN A 205 31.59 -3.41 -1.35
CA ASN A 205 30.39 -3.10 -2.15
C ASN A 205 29.09 -3.00 -1.33
N SER A 206 29.12 -3.42 -0.06
CA SER A 206 27.97 -3.45 0.86
C SER A 206 28.28 -2.71 2.16
N LEU A 207 27.23 -2.16 2.80
CA LEU A 207 27.27 -1.88 4.24
C LEU A 207 27.08 -3.21 4.98
N VAL A 208 28.04 -3.61 5.82
CA VAL A 208 28.06 -4.91 6.51
C VAL A 208 28.15 -4.78 8.02
N GLY A 209 27.66 -5.77 8.75
CA GLY A 209 27.86 -5.88 10.19
C GLY A 209 29.32 -6.17 10.57
N SER A 210 29.62 -6.04 11.85
CA SER A 210 30.90 -6.37 12.49
C SER A 210 30.83 -7.64 13.34
N ALA A 211 29.64 -8.09 13.75
CA ALA A 211 29.43 -9.25 14.60
C ALA A 211 28.18 -10.06 14.22
N GLN A 212 28.07 -11.26 14.77
CA GLN A 212 26.97 -12.17 14.46
C GLN A 212 25.63 -11.63 14.99
N GLY A 213 24.64 -11.51 14.12
CA GLY A 213 23.27 -11.09 14.45
C GLY A 213 23.00 -9.58 14.34
N ASP A 214 23.97 -8.76 13.91
CA ASP A 214 23.90 -7.28 13.93
C ASP A 214 22.62 -6.65 13.33
N PHE A 215 22.01 -7.28 12.31
CA PHE A 215 20.78 -6.78 11.68
C PHE A 215 19.47 -7.34 12.26
N GLY A 216 19.52 -8.44 13.02
CA GLY A 216 18.35 -9.21 13.41
C GLY A 216 17.62 -9.87 12.21
N SER A 217 16.57 -10.63 12.51
CA SER A 217 15.81 -11.43 11.53
C SER A 217 14.35 -10.96 11.31
N THR A 218 13.99 -9.77 11.80
CA THR A 218 12.60 -9.26 11.84
C THR A 218 12.41 -7.82 11.35
N ASP A 219 13.49 -7.07 11.13
CA ASP A 219 13.45 -5.61 11.10
C ASP A 219 13.46 -5.04 9.68
N ARG A 220 12.95 -3.80 9.53
CA ARG A 220 13.05 -3.05 8.26
C ARG A 220 14.46 -2.50 8.09
N THR A 221 15.38 -3.38 7.68
CA THR A 221 16.82 -3.11 7.54
C THR A 221 17.18 -2.03 6.52
N VAL A 222 16.30 -1.70 5.57
CA VAL A 222 16.48 -0.61 4.60
C VAL A 222 15.21 0.22 4.48
N VAL A 223 15.36 1.55 4.59
CA VAL A 223 14.27 2.54 4.46
C VAL A 223 14.65 3.55 3.36
N PRO A 224 13.93 3.58 2.22
CA PRO A 224 14.13 4.60 1.19
C PRO A 224 13.75 6.00 1.68
N LEU A 225 14.52 7.01 1.26
CA LEU A 225 14.21 8.41 1.45
C LEU A 225 13.51 9.00 0.21
N THR A 226 12.89 10.15 0.37
CA THR A 226 12.15 10.86 -0.70
C THR A 226 13.06 11.51 -1.75
N ASN A 227 14.35 11.69 -1.45
CA ASN A 227 15.36 12.27 -2.34
C ASN A 227 16.19 11.25 -3.15
N GLY A 228 15.81 9.96 -3.12
CA GLY A 228 16.53 8.87 -3.79
C GLY A 228 17.54 8.12 -2.92
N ASN A 229 17.96 8.67 -1.78
CA ASN A 229 18.88 8.01 -0.85
C ASN A 229 18.18 6.96 0.02
N TYR A 230 18.93 6.26 0.87
CA TYR A 230 18.39 5.25 1.77
C TYR A 230 19.02 5.34 3.17
N VAL A 231 18.37 4.71 4.14
CA VAL A 231 18.88 4.54 5.50
C VAL A 231 18.88 3.05 5.82
N VAL A 232 19.99 2.56 6.36
CA VAL A 232 20.18 1.18 6.81
C VAL A 232 20.01 1.12 8.32
N VAL A 233 19.16 0.21 8.79
CA VAL A 233 18.90 -0.01 10.22
C VAL A 233 19.44 -1.37 10.63
N ALA A 234 20.39 -1.38 11.55
CA ALA A 234 20.97 -2.57 12.17
C ALA A 234 20.65 -2.54 13.67
N SER A 235 19.40 -2.86 14.02
CA SER A 235 18.86 -2.71 15.38
C SER A 235 19.67 -3.45 16.45
N SER A 236 20.29 -4.59 16.10
CA SER A 236 21.05 -5.46 17.00
C SER A 236 22.57 -5.27 16.88
N TRP A 237 23.04 -4.22 16.21
CA TRP A 237 24.45 -4.03 15.93
C TRP A 237 25.30 -3.97 17.21
N ASN A 238 26.34 -4.80 17.26
CA ASN A 238 27.22 -4.92 18.42
C ASN A 238 28.44 -4.00 18.25
N ALA A 239 28.65 -3.10 19.22
CA ALA A 239 29.88 -2.34 19.30
C ALA A 239 31.04 -3.23 19.82
N PRO A 240 32.31 -2.89 19.56
CA PRO A 240 33.47 -3.76 19.89
C PRO A 240 33.62 -4.18 21.36
N LEU A 241 32.88 -3.56 22.30
CA LEU A 241 32.90 -3.86 23.74
C LEU A 241 31.49 -3.97 24.36
N VAL A 242 30.41 -3.78 23.58
CA VAL A 242 29.04 -3.69 24.09
C VAL A 242 28.07 -4.34 23.08
N ALA A 243 27.29 -5.31 23.53
CA ALA A 243 26.32 -6.01 22.70
C ALA A 243 25.02 -5.24 22.50
N ASP A 244 24.27 -5.58 21.44
CA ASP A 244 22.92 -5.05 21.13
C ASP A 244 22.83 -3.50 21.18
N VAL A 245 23.89 -2.78 20.79
CA VAL A 245 23.94 -1.31 20.88
C VAL A 245 23.00 -0.66 19.85
N GLY A 246 22.93 -1.24 18.65
CA GLY A 246 22.15 -0.75 17.52
C GLY A 246 22.86 0.37 16.74
N ALA A 247 22.62 0.39 15.42
CA ALA A 247 23.21 1.35 14.50
C ALA A 247 22.25 1.74 13.37
N VAL A 248 22.33 3.00 12.93
CA VAL A 248 21.57 3.53 11.79
C VAL A 248 22.54 4.26 10.85
N ALA A 249 22.81 3.67 9.69
CA ALA A 249 23.77 4.15 8.70
C ALA A 249 23.07 4.81 7.50
N TRP A 250 23.67 5.85 6.92
CA TRP A 250 23.13 6.52 5.73
C TRP A 250 23.70 5.93 4.42
N GLY A 251 22.83 5.81 3.42
CA GLY A 251 23.08 5.17 2.14
C GLY A 251 22.95 6.14 0.96
N ASP A 252 24.04 6.34 0.22
CA ASP A 252 24.01 7.14 -1.01
C ASP A 252 23.26 6.40 -2.12
N GLY A 253 22.08 6.89 -2.50
CA GLY A 253 21.23 6.26 -3.50
C GLY A 253 21.72 6.41 -4.94
N SER A 254 22.78 7.18 -5.19
CA SER A 254 23.34 7.45 -6.52
C SER A 254 24.58 6.61 -6.86
N ARG A 255 25.33 6.15 -5.84
CA ARG A 255 26.60 5.41 -5.99
C ARG A 255 26.82 4.28 -4.98
N GLY A 256 25.93 4.14 -3.99
CA GLY A 256 26.04 3.20 -2.87
C GLY A 256 26.96 3.68 -1.75
N SER A 257 26.58 3.35 -0.51
CA SER A 257 27.49 3.35 0.65
C SER A 257 28.01 1.92 0.89
N HIS A 258 29.26 1.79 1.35
CA HIS A 258 29.86 0.50 1.71
C HIS A 258 30.82 0.63 2.90
N GLY A 259 31.20 -0.50 3.48
CA GLY A 259 32.10 -0.60 4.64
C GLY A 259 31.47 -1.36 5.80
N VAL A 260 32.27 -1.62 6.84
CA VAL A 260 31.77 -2.17 8.11
C VAL A 260 31.03 -1.06 8.87
N ILE A 261 29.86 -1.36 9.44
CA ILE A 261 29.08 -0.42 10.25
C ILE A 261 29.86 -0.07 11.54
N SER A 262 29.88 1.21 11.88
CA SER A 262 30.68 1.78 12.96
C SER A 262 30.20 3.19 13.32
N ALA A 263 30.67 3.75 14.45
CA ALA A 263 30.39 5.13 14.82
C ALA A 263 30.93 6.18 13.82
N GLN A 264 31.77 5.78 12.86
CA GLN A 264 32.29 6.66 11.81
C GLN A 264 31.29 6.87 10.66
N ASN A 265 30.49 5.85 10.31
CA ASN A 265 29.55 5.85 9.18
C ASN A 265 28.08 5.63 9.57
N ALA A 266 27.80 5.39 10.85
CA ALA A 266 26.46 5.24 11.41
C ALA A 266 26.27 6.08 12.67
N LEU A 267 25.01 6.43 12.95
CA LEU A 267 24.57 6.91 14.25
C LEU A 267 24.30 5.68 15.13
N VAL A 268 25.03 5.56 16.24
CA VAL A 268 25.04 4.37 17.10
C VAL A 268 24.62 4.68 18.53
N GLY A 269 24.10 3.67 19.24
CA GLY A 269 23.89 3.75 20.68
C GLY A 269 25.19 3.97 21.45
N ASP A 270 25.08 4.61 22.62
CA ASP A 270 26.19 4.83 23.56
C ASP A 270 26.25 3.78 24.69
N SER A 271 25.21 2.95 24.80
CA SER A 271 25.11 1.84 25.75
C SER A 271 24.29 0.67 25.17
N ALA A 272 24.26 -0.47 25.85
CA ALA A 272 23.52 -1.65 25.39
C ALA A 272 22.02 -1.34 25.24
N TYR A 273 21.39 -1.89 24.19
CA TYR A 273 20.00 -1.68 23.80
C TYR A 273 19.63 -0.25 23.35
N SER A 274 20.53 0.75 23.40
CA SER A 274 20.22 2.17 23.17
C SER A 274 19.53 2.47 21.84
N ALA A 275 20.01 1.90 20.73
CA ALA A 275 19.45 2.08 19.39
C ALA A 275 18.68 0.85 18.86
N THR A 276 18.35 -0.10 19.74
CA THR A 276 17.41 -1.19 19.38
C THR A 276 16.01 -0.63 19.12
N ARG A 277 15.28 -1.24 18.18
CA ARG A 277 13.97 -0.75 17.68
C ARG A 277 14.05 0.68 17.10
N ALA A 278 15.16 1.04 16.44
CA ALA A 278 15.27 2.33 15.78
C ALA A 278 14.21 2.47 14.67
N LEU A 279 13.48 3.59 14.66
CA LEU A 279 12.44 3.88 13.67
C LEU A 279 12.84 5.08 12.81
N VAL A 280 12.96 4.86 11.50
CA VAL A 280 13.26 5.92 10.52
C VAL A 280 11.96 6.44 9.91
N THR A 281 11.75 7.75 9.93
CA THR A 281 10.66 8.45 9.26
C THR A 281 11.25 9.40 8.22
N PRO A 282 11.15 9.08 6.91
CA PRO A 282 11.49 10.01 5.84
C PRO A 282 10.58 11.24 5.85
N LEU A 283 11.14 12.43 5.60
CA LEU A 283 10.41 13.69 5.48
C LEU A 283 10.17 14.03 4.00
N THR A 284 9.24 14.95 3.70
CA THR A 284 8.91 15.28 2.29
C THR A 284 9.97 16.13 1.58
N ASN A 285 10.87 16.78 2.33
CA ASN A 285 11.98 17.59 1.80
C ASN A 285 13.25 16.77 1.46
N GLY A 286 13.30 15.48 1.77
CA GLY A 286 14.47 14.61 1.54
C GLY A 286 15.25 14.22 2.78
N HIS A 287 15.10 14.95 3.89
CA HIS A 287 15.75 14.63 5.17
C HIS A 287 14.97 13.55 5.94
N TYR A 288 15.47 13.12 7.10
CA TYR A 288 14.85 12.02 7.87
C TYR A 288 14.98 12.20 9.38
N VAL A 289 14.02 11.65 10.11
CA VAL A 289 14.04 11.57 11.57
C VAL A 289 14.29 10.11 11.98
N VAL A 290 15.20 9.91 12.93
CA VAL A 290 15.47 8.60 13.55
C VAL A 290 15.05 8.64 15.00
N SER A 291 14.18 7.73 15.40
CA SER A 291 13.70 7.60 16.77
C SER A 291 14.31 6.39 17.45
N PHE A 292 14.79 6.58 18.68
CA PHE A 292 15.44 5.58 19.51
C PHE A 292 14.64 5.41 20.82
N PRO A 293 13.55 4.62 20.80
CA PRO A 293 12.62 4.52 21.94
C PRO A 293 13.22 3.81 23.16
N ASN A 294 14.33 3.09 22.97
CA ASN A 294 15.06 2.36 24.01
C ASN A 294 16.32 3.11 24.51
N TRP A 295 16.63 4.29 23.97
CA TRP A 295 17.81 5.07 24.39
C TRP A 295 17.72 5.46 25.87
N HIS A 296 18.78 5.16 26.63
CA HIS A 296 18.85 5.38 28.09
C HIS A 296 17.60 4.87 28.84
N ARG A 297 17.08 3.69 28.46
CA ARG A 297 15.82 3.09 28.96
C ARG A 297 15.55 3.25 30.46
N ASP A 298 16.59 3.08 31.29
CA ASP A 298 16.49 3.05 32.75
C ASP A 298 16.83 4.39 33.43
N ALA A 299 17.18 5.43 32.66
CA ALA A 299 17.67 6.73 33.17
C ALA A 299 17.09 7.97 32.46
N ALA A 300 16.98 7.97 31.13
CA ALA A 300 16.64 9.14 30.31
C ALA A 300 15.74 8.84 29.09
N TYR A 301 14.62 8.16 29.33
CA TYR A 301 13.30 8.38 28.69
C TYR A 301 13.15 8.30 27.14
N GLY A 302 14.22 8.05 26.36
CA GLY A 302 14.26 7.89 24.89
C GLY A 302 14.72 9.14 24.11
N ALA A 303 15.08 8.98 22.83
CA ALA A 303 15.57 10.06 21.94
C ALA A 303 14.93 10.06 20.54
N VAL A 304 14.83 11.24 19.91
CA VAL A 304 14.42 11.46 18.52
C VAL A 304 15.37 12.47 17.85
N VAL A 305 16.08 12.04 16.81
CA VAL A 305 17.18 12.77 16.16
C VAL A 305 16.83 13.09 14.70
N TRP A 306 16.84 14.36 14.32
CA TRP A 306 16.78 14.78 12.92
C TRP A 306 18.15 14.59 12.25
N SER A 307 18.15 14.11 11.01
CA SER A 307 19.35 13.83 10.22
C SER A 307 19.21 14.26 8.76
N ASP A 308 20.26 14.85 8.22
CA ASP A 308 20.30 15.30 6.84
C ASP A 308 20.32 14.10 5.88
N GLY A 309 19.25 13.93 5.09
CA GLY A 309 19.16 12.88 4.07
C GLY A 309 20.09 13.03 2.86
N THR A 310 20.92 14.07 2.78
CA THR A 310 21.91 14.28 1.69
C THR A 310 23.34 13.90 2.09
N THR A 311 23.67 13.94 3.38
CA THR A 311 25.03 13.61 3.91
C THR A 311 25.01 12.54 5.02
N GLY A 312 23.84 12.28 5.62
CA GLY A 312 23.68 11.40 6.77
C GLY A 312 24.03 12.06 8.10
N ARG A 313 24.04 11.24 9.16
CA ARG A 313 24.60 11.58 10.48
C ARG A 313 25.31 10.35 11.03
N SER A 314 26.48 10.54 11.63
CA SER A 314 27.21 9.48 12.33
C SER A 314 27.75 9.97 13.69
N GLY A 315 28.21 9.02 14.51
CA GLY A 315 28.65 9.24 15.89
C GLY A 315 27.76 8.54 16.90
N PHE A 316 27.90 8.89 18.17
CA PHE A 316 27.03 8.41 19.24
C PHE A 316 25.75 9.25 19.34
N ILE A 317 24.65 8.65 19.81
CA ILE A 317 23.45 9.38 20.20
C ILE A 317 23.72 10.13 21.50
N ASP A 318 23.44 11.44 21.52
CA ASP A 318 23.49 12.27 22.72
C ASP A 318 22.31 13.27 22.79
N ALA A 319 22.06 13.84 23.98
CA ALA A 319 20.91 14.71 24.24
C ALA A 319 20.99 16.11 23.57
N SER A 320 22.15 16.54 23.07
CA SER A 320 22.28 17.83 22.37
C SER A 320 21.78 17.79 20.93
N ILE A 321 21.81 16.60 20.30
CA ILE A 321 21.34 16.36 18.92
C ILE A 321 19.91 15.80 18.84
N ALA A 322 19.21 15.65 19.97
CA ALA A 322 17.94 14.93 20.07
C ALA A 322 16.84 15.73 20.78
N LEU A 323 15.58 15.49 20.41
CA LEU A 323 14.45 15.65 21.32
C LEU A 323 14.45 14.46 22.29
N VAL A 324 14.45 14.72 23.60
CA VAL A 324 14.53 13.69 24.65
C VAL A 324 13.36 13.77 25.62
N GLY A 325 12.94 12.61 26.13
CA GLY A 325 11.91 12.53 27.18
C GLY A 325 12.38 13.08 28.53
N THR A 326 11.43 13.37 29.44
CA THR A 326 11.76 13.90 30.78
C THR A 326 12.03 12.81 31.83
N HIS A 327 11.36 11.65 31.72
CA HIS A 327 11.35 10.51 32.73
C HIS A 327 12.32 7.69 32.28
N ALA A 328 11.79 6.49 32.73
CA ALA A 328 11.57 5.33 31.85
C ALA A 328 10.37 5.60 30.92
N GLN A 329 10.45 5.20 29.65
CA GLN A 329 9.30 5.06 28.72
C GLN A 329 8.60 6.31 28.15
N SER A 330 9.12 7.55 28.23
CA SER A 330 8.41 8.72 27.63
C SER A 330 8.13 8.56 26.14
N LEU A 331 9.08 7.94 25.43
CA LEU A 331 9.00 7.66 24.01
C LEU A 331 8.77 6.16 23.70
N ALA A 332 8.21 5.38 24.63
CA ALA A 332 7.89 3.97 24.38
C ALA A 332 6.81 3.79 23.29
N ASP A 333 5.78 4.64 23.33
CA ASP A 333 4.59 4.63 22.46
C ASP A 333 4.53 5.88 21.56
N HIS A 334 5.67 6.49 21.27
CA HIS A 334 5.74 7.70 20.43
C HIS A 334 5.48 7.39 18.94
N SER A 335 5.16 8.43 18.16
CA SER A 335 5.23 8.35 16.70
C SER A 335 5.60 9.71 16.08
N VAL A 336 6.32 9.67 14.96
CA VAL A 336 6.65 10.85 14.15
C VAL A 336 5.72 10.92 12.95
N LEU A 337 5.11 12.07 12.72
CA LEU A 337 4.32 12.39 11.53
C LEU A 337 5.13 13.37 10.67
N ALA A 338 5.54 12.96 9.48
CA ALA A 338 6.09 13.88 8.49
C ALA A 338 4.99 14.82 7.98
N LEU A 339 5.28 16.12 7.91
CA LEU A 339 4.38 17.14 7.40
C LEU A 339 4.64 17.37 5.91
N SER A 340 3.63 17.83 5.18
CA SER A 340 3.72 18.01 3.72
C SER A 340 4.76 19.07 3.30
N ASN A 341 5.06 20.02 4.19
CA ASN A 341 6.02 21.10 4.00
C ASN A 341 7.48 20.76 4.40
N GLY A 342 7.80 19.50 4.72
CA GLY A 342 9.15 19.05 5.08
C GLY A 342 9.39 18.94 6.58
N ASN A 343 8.64 19.67 7.40
CA ASN A 343 8.73 19.60 8.87
C ASN A 343 8.17 18.28 9.43
N TYR A 344 8.29 18.07 10.73
CA TYR A 344 7.71 16.90 11.41
C TYR A 344 6.95 17.25 12.69
N LEU A 345 6.15 16.30 13.16
CA LEU A 345 5.48 16.34 14.46
C LEU A 345 5.81 15.08 15.25
N LEU A 346 6.47 15.23 16.40
CA LEU A 346 6.65 14.16 17.38
C LEU A 346 5.44 14.11 18.32
N LYS A 347 4.69 13.02 18.26
CA LYS A 347 3.64 12.68 19.23
C LYS A 347 4.24 11.76 20.30
N ALA A 348 4.20 12.18 21.57
CA ALA A 348 4.80 11.48 22.70
C ALA A 348 3.77 11.29 23.83
N PRO A 349 2.93 10.24 23.80
CA PRO A 349 1.79 10.09 24.72
C PRO A 349 2.17 9.95 26.21
N ASN A 350 3.38 9.46 26.50
CA ASN A 350 3.88 9.26 27.87
C ASN A 350 4.94 10.31 28.26
N ALA A 351 4.92 11.51 27.66
CA ALA A 351 5.99 12.53 27.74
C ALA A 351 6.54 12.82 29.16
N ASP A 352 5.74 12.64 30.21
CA ASP A 352 6.10 12.81 31.61
C ASP A 352 5.51 11.71 32.52
N VAL A 353 5.89 11.71 33.81
CA VAL A 353 5.39 10.74 34.83
C VAL A 353 3.87 10.74 34.99
N ALA A 354 3.22 11.88 34.72
CA ALA A 354 1.76 12.03 34.77
C ALA A 354 1.07 11.41 33.55
N LYS A 355 1.82 11.09 32.49
CA LYS A 355 1.29 10.71 31.17
C LYS A 355 0.29 11.74 30.62
N ARG A 356 0.62 13.03 30.74
CA ARG A 356 -0.14 14.11 30.08
C ARG A 356 -0.03 14.05 28.56
N GLY A 357 1.08 13.53 28.07
CA GLY A 357 1.41 13.46 26.64
C GLY A 357 1.81 14.82 26.06
N ALA A 358 2.43 14.78 24.89
CA ALA A 358 2.98 15.95 24.22
C ALA A 358 2.94 15.84 22.69
N LEU A 359 2.65 16.96 22.02
CA LEU A 359 2.81 17.18 20.58
C LEU A 359 3.92 18.20 20.38
N THR A 360 5.04 17.80 19.78
CA THR A 360 6.24 18.64 19.61
C THR A 360 6.50 18.83 18.12
N TRP A 361 6.39 20.06 17.63
CA TRP A 361 6.78 20.41 16.26
C TRP A 361 8.30 20.29 16.11
N GLY A 362 8.74 19.83 14.95
CA GLY A 362 10.14 19.65 14.60
C GLY A 362 10.49 20.28 13.26
N ASP A 363 11.55 21.08 13.27
CA ASP A 363 12.16 21.70 12.10
C ASP A 363 12.70 20.63 11.12
N GLY A 364 12.22 20.64 9.89
CA GLY A 364 12.56 19.67 8.85
C GLY A 364 13.90 19.91 8.15
N ASP A 365 14.51 21.10 8.30
CA ASP A 365 15.71 21.54 7.58
C ASP A 365 16.93 21.70 8.51
N GLY A 366 16.70 22.01 9.79
CA GLY A 366 17.74 22.11 10.84
C GLY A 366 17.60 21.11 11.99
N GLY A 367 16.43 20.50 12.16
CA GLY A 367 16.10 19.67 13.32
C GLY A 367 15.72 20.47 14.57
N THR A 368 15.00 19.82 15.49
CA THR A 368 14.70 20.38 16.82
C THR A 368 15.25 19.45 17.90
N THR A 369 15.76 20.03 19.00
CA THR A 369 16.41 19.29 20.09
C THR A 369 16.00 19.82 21.46
N GLY A 370 16.40 19.12 22.52
CA GLY A 370 16.13 19.46 23.91
C GLY A 370 15.03 18.61 24.56
N VAL A 371 14.71 18.95 25.81
CA VAL A 371 13.79 18.18 26.65
C VAL A 371 12.33 18.47 26.27
N ILE A 372 11.52 17.44 26.02
CA ILE A 372 10.10 17.53 25.67
C ILE A 372 9.30 18.06 26.87
N SER A 373 8.62 19.19 26.72
CA SER A 373 7.96 19.90 27.84
C SER A 373 6.92 20.92 27.37
N ALA A 374 6.18 21.53 28.30
CA ALA A 374 5.27 22.64 28.01
C ALA A 374 5.95 23.91 27.46
N ALA A 375 7.29 23.97 27.38
CA ALA A 375 8.02 25.08 26.76
C ALA A 375 8.12 24.96 25.23
N ASN A 376 8.22 23.73 24.71
CA ASN A 376 8.42 23.41 23.29
C ASN A 376 7.30 22.54 22.67
N SER A 377 6.37 22.03 23.48
CA SER A 377 5.29 21.14 23.07
C SER A 377 3.91 21.66 23.47
N ILE A 378 2.86 21.24 22.77
CA ILE A 378 1.48 21.26 23.29
C ILE A 378 1.33 20.03 24.19
N VAL A 379 0.88 20.20 25.44
CA VAL A 379 0.78 19.11 26.43
C VAL A 379 -0.65 18.93 26.97
N GLY A 380 -0.95 17.72 27.46
CA GLY A 380 -2.18 17.45 28.21
C GLY A 380 -2.32 18.32 29.46
N ALA A 381 -3.55 18.52 29.91
CA ALA A 381 -3.87 19.32 31.09
C ALA A 381 -3.83 18.51 32.38
N ARG A 382 -4.07 17.19 32.30
CA ARG A 382 -4.17 16.27 33.44
C ARG A 382 -3.40 14.97 33.25
N ASP A 383 -3.01 14.43 34.40
CA ASP A 383 -2.57 13.05 34.59
C ASP A 383 -3.51 12.08 33.84
N GLY A 384 -2.95 11.30 32.91
CA GLY A 384 -3.69 10.34 32.09
C GLY A 384 -4.32 10.86 30.80
N ASP A 385 -4.23 12.16 30.44
CA ASP A 385 -4.76 12.67 29.16
C ASP A 385 -4.09 12.00 27.93
N GLN A 386 -2.83 11.58 28.07
CA GLN A 386 -1.99 10.92 27.04
C GLN A 386 -2.02 11.57 25.65
N LEU A 387 -2.01 12.91 25.58
CA LEU A 387 -2.08 13.66 24.33
C LEU A 387 -1.04 13.17 23.30
N GLY A 388 -1.54 12.71 22.15
CA GLY A 388 -0.77 12.02 21.12
C GLY A 388 -1.18 10.55 20.89
N THR A 389 -1.99 9.94 21.78
CA THR A 389 -2.66 8.65 21.49
C THR A 389 -3.63 8.74 20.32
N GLY A 390 -4.05 7.58 19.84
CA GLY A 390 -5.07 7.42 18.80
C GLY A 390 -4.69 6.29 17.84
N TRP A 391 -5.64 5.87 17.01
CA TRP A 391 -5.36 4.95 15.91
C TRP A 391 -4.59 5.67 14.79
N ALA A 392 -4.03 4.94 13.81
CA ALA A 392 -3.23 5.54 12.73
C ALA A 392 -3.97 6.66 11.95
N GLN A 393 -5.30 6.59 11.88
CA GLN A 393 -6.16 7.59 11.23
C GLN A 393 -6.49 8.80 12.13
N ALA A 394 -6.10 8.82 13.40
CA ALA A 394 -6.42 9.92 14.33
C ALA A 394 -5.51 11.16 14.16
N SER A 395 -4.50 11.10 13.28
CA SER A 395 -3.64 12.24 12.99
C SER A 395 -3.32 12.35 11.50
N ALA A 396 -3.41 13.56 10.94
CA ALA A 396 -3.10 13.82 9.54
C ALA A 396 -2.21 15.06 9.37
N ALA A 397 -1.27 14.98 8.43
CA ALA A 397 -0.66 16.14 7.81
C ALA A 397 -1.59 16.64 6.70
N LEU A 398 -1.86 17.94 6.68
CA LEU A 398 -2.72 18.59 5.68
C LEU A 398 -1.89 18.99 4.45
N THR A 399 -2.52 19.12 3.28
CA THR A 399 -1.80 19.50 2.05
C THR A 399 -1.30 20.95 2.03
N ASN A 400 -1.66 21.76 3.04
CA ASN A 400 -1.23 23.14 3.22
C ASN A 400 -0.05 23.30 4.20
N GLY A 401 0.58 22.20 4.64
CA GLY A 401 1.69 22.19 5.59
C GLY A 401 1.30 21.96 7.04
N ASN A 402 0.05 22.24 7.43
CA ASN A 402 -0.41 22.15 8.82
C ASN A 402 -0.71 20.71 9.26
N TYR A 403 -1.02 20.51 10.53
CA TYR A 403 -1.35 19.19 11.09
C TYR A 403 -2.58 19.22 11.99
N VAL A 404 -3.18 18.04 12.15
CA VAL A 404 -4.25 17.77 13.13
C VAL A 404 -3.94 16.46 13.85
N VAL A 405 -4.11 16.45 15.16
CA VAL A 405 -4.02 15.24 16.01
C VAL A 405 -5.24 15.18 16.92
N CYS A 406 -6.06 14.16 16.71
CA CYS A 406 -7.08 13.71 17.64
C CYS A 406 -6.47 12.66 18.58
N SER A 407 -6.81 12.75 19.86
CA SER A 407 -6.45 11.75 20.87
C SER A 407 -7.69 11.39 21.69
N ASP A 408 -7.80 10.11 22.02
CA ASP A 408 -8.95 9.49 22.66
C ASP A 408 -8.98 9.71 24.18
N SER A 409 -7.88 9.45 24.88
CA SER A 409 -7.81 9.53 26.35
C SER A 409 -8.01 10.93 26.96
N VAL A 410 -7.95 12.00 26.15
CA VAL A 410 -7.97 13.39 26.64
C VAL A 410 -9.36 13.79 27.15
N LEU A 411 -9.41 14.43 28.33
CA LEU A 411 -10.66 14.88 28.95
C LEU A 411 -10.74 16.41 29.04
N ASN A 412 -11.91 17.00 28.73
CA ASN A 412 -12.17 18.43 29.01
C ASN A 412 -12.11 18.75 30.51
N VAL A 413 -12.07 20.03 30.91
CA VAL A 413 -11.84 20.49 32.31
C VAL A 413 -12.84 19.94 33.34
N ASP A 414 -14.07 19.59 32.92
CA ASP A 414 -15.11 19.01 33.79
C ASP A 414 -15.23 17.47 33.69
N ALA A 415 -14.40 16.82 32.84
CA ALA A 415 -14.43 15.38 32.53
C ALA A 415 -15.77 14.87 31.97
N THR A 416 -16.51 15.77 31.30
CA THR A 416 -17.81 15.52 30.65
C THR A 416 -17.72 15.22 29.15
N ALA A 417 -16.57 15.47 28.51
CA ALA A 417 -16.31 15.20 27.10
C ALA A 417 -15.02 14.39 26.93
N TYR A 418 -15.13 13.25 26.23
CA TYR A 418 -14.04 12.31 25.94
C TYR A 418 -13.48 12.54 24.54
N GLY A 419 -12.16 12.51 24.44
CA GLY A 419 -11.40 12.78 23.23
C GLY A 419 -11.32 14.27 22.87
N ALA A 420 -10.16 14.67 22.34
CA ALA A 420 -9.91 16.03 21.87
C ALA A 420 -9.04 16.04 20.60
N CYS A 421 -9.30 16.98 19.70
CA CYS A 421 -8.50 17.23 18.51
C CYS A 421 -7.82 18.60 18.55
N VAL A 422 -6.51 18.60 18.36
CA VAL A 422 -5.63 19.77 18.24
C VAL A 422 -5.30 19.99 16.77
N TRP A 423 -5.43 21.23 16.28
CA TRP A 423 -4.81 21.68 15.03
C TRP A 423 -3.56 22.47 15.37
N GLY A 424 -2.52 22.36 14.54
CA GLY A 424 -1.32 23.16 14.69
C GLY A 424 -0.77 23.67 13.36
N ASP A 425 -0.21 24.88 13.43
CA ASP A 425 0.53 25.49 12.33
C ASP A 425 1.83 24.68 12.10
N GLY A 426 1.98 24.14 10.89
CA GLY A 426 3.11 23.29 10.56
C GLY A 426 4.38 24.04 10.15
N SER A 427 4.36 25.38 10.14
CA SER A 427 5.51 26.22 9.76
C SER A 427 6.36 26.69 10.94
N ARG A 428 5.92 26.47 12.19
CA ARG A 428 6.54 27.05 13.38
C ARG A 428 6.22 26.26 14.66
N PRO A 429 7.10 26.27 15.67
CA PRO A 429 6.80 25.66 16.96
C PRO A 429 5.59 26.33 17.63
N THR A 430 4.78 25.51 18.31
CA THR A 430 3.64 25.94 19.11
C THR A 430 3.68 25.18 20.43
N SER A 431 3.66 25.88 21.55
CA SER A 431 3.65 25.30 22.90
C SER A 431 2.50 25.87 23.73
N ALA A 432 1.81 24.98 24.45
CA ALA A 432 0.60 25.30 25.20
C ALA A 432 0.22 24.15 26.15
N VAL A 433 -0.66 24.43 27.12
CA VAL A 433 -1.49 23.38 27.74
C VAL A 433 -2.81 23.30 26.97
N ILE A 434 -3.32 22.08 26.75
CA ILE A 434 -4.57 21.88 26.02
C ILE A 434 -5.78 22.42 26.80
N ALA A 435 -6.67 23.13 26.10
CA ALA A 435 -7.86 23.76 26.64
C ALA A 435 -8.92 23.96 25.55
N SER A 436 -10.18 24.22 25.92
CA SER A 436 -11.26 24.47 24.94
C SER A 436 -11.06 25.73 24.08
N THR A 437 -10.01 26.52 24.32
CA THR A 437 -9.58 27.65 23.49
C THR A 437 -8.57 27.27 22.39
N ASN A 438 -7.98 26.06 22.43
CA ASN A 438 -6.98 25.59 21.45
C ASN A 438 -7.16 24.13 20.98
N ALA A 439 -8.23 23.45 21.42
CA ALA A 439 -8.64 22.14 20.95
C ALA A 439 -10.17 22.00 20.91
N LEU A 440 -10.65 21.11 20.02
CA LEU A 440 -12.05 20.70 19.91
C LEU A 440 -12.27 19.43 20.73
N PHE A 441 -13.16 19.48 21.73
CA PHE A 441 -13.45 18.34 22.62
C PHE A 441 -14.75 17.59 22.26
N GLY A 442 -14.87 16.34 22.70
CA GLY A 442 -16.03 15.47 22.44
C GLY A 442 -15.88 14.58 21.20
N THR A 443 -14.68 14.57 20.61
CA THR A 443 -14.37 13.89 19.35
C THR A 443 -14.11 12.39 19.52
N GLY A 444 -14.08 11.87 20.75
CA GLY A 444 -13.80 10.47 21.07
C GLY A 444 -12.53 9.94 20.39
N SER A 445 -12.55 8.68 19.96
CA SER A 445 -11.54 8.07 19.07
C SER A 445 -11.67 8.57 17.63
N GLY A 446 -11.63 9.89 17.45
CA GLY A 446 -11.89 10.57 16.17
C GLY A 446 -10.84 10.24 15.09
N SER A 447 -11.32 10.02 13.87
CA SER A 447 -10.48 9.93 12.67
C SER A 447 -10.33 11.31 12.01
N VAL A 448 -9.22 11.54 11.31
CA VAL A 448 -8.92 12.77 10.58
C VAL A 448 -8.69 12.43 9.11
N ILE A 449 -9.45 13.06 8.23
CA ILE A 449 -9.34 12.92 6.79
C ILE A 449 -8.89 14.27 6.21
N ALA A 450 -7.63 14.35 5.77
CA ALA A 450 -7.14 15.49 5.02
C ALA A 450 -7.71 15.49 3.59
N LEU A 451 -8.14 16.65 3.11
CA LEU A 451 -8.67 16.85 1.76
C LEU A 451 -7.61 17.51 0.87
N THR A 452 -7.69 17.29 -0.45
CA THR A 452 -6.66 17.78 -1.41
C THR A 452 -6.52 19.30 -1.40
N ASN A 453 -7.59 20.04 -1.11
CA ASN A 453 -7.66 21.50 -1.00
C ASN A 453 -7.10 22.08 0.32
N GLY A 454 -6.52 21.26 1.20
CA GLY A 454 -5.93 21.67 2.48
C GLY A 454 -6.94 21.77 3.63
N HIS A 455 -8.22 21.53 3.37
CA HIS A 455 -9.26 21.40 4.39
C HIS A 455 -9.20 19.98 5.01
N PHE A 456 -9.96 19.73 6.07
CA PHE A 456 -10.03 18.40 6.69
C PHE A 456 -11.39 18.09 7.29
N VAL A 457 -11.61 16.82 7.61
CA VAL A 457 -12.81 16.31 8.28
C VAL A 457 -12.38 15.53 9.52
N ILE A 458 -12.94 15.87 10.69
CA ILE A 458 -12.88 15.03 11.90
C ILE A 458 -14.13 14.17 11.92
N GLY A 459 -13.98 12.85 11.89
CA GLY A 459 -15.09 11.91 11.96
C GLY A 459 -15.09 11.12 13.27
N CYS A 460 -16.20 11.12 14.00
CA CYS A 460 -16.37 10.38 15.25
C CYS A 460 -17.57 9.42 15.15
N SER A 461 -17.29 8.13 14.97
CA SER A 461 -18.30 7.06 14.83
C SER A 461 -19.19 6.83 16.06
N PHE A 462 -18.95 7.51 17.18
CA PHE A 462 -19.62 7.27 18.47
C PHE A 462 -19.99 8.56 19.23
N CYS A 463 -19.82 9.75 18.64
CA CYS A 463 -20.22 10.98 19.34
C CYS A 463 -21.74 11.05 19.50
N THR A 464 -22.16 11.70 20.58
CA THR A 464 -23.57 11.98 20.87
C THR A 464 -24.05 13.25 20.20
N ASP A 465 -25.30 13.31 19.79
CA ASP A 465 -25.97 14.58 19.45
C ASP A 465 -26.32 15.41 20.70
N ALA A 466 -26.92 16.58 20.51
CA ALA A 466 -27.30 17.49 21.60
C ALA A 466 -28.31 16.90 22.61
N GLN A 467 -28.90 15.73 22.31
CA GLN A 467 -29.82 15.00 23.18
C GLN A 467 -29.13 13.85 23.94
N GLY A 468 -27.82 13.65 23.74
CA GLY A 468 -27.06 12.56 24.33
C GLY A 468 -27.19 11.22 23.59
N VAL A 469 -27.77 11.20 22.39
CA VAL A 469 -27.97 9.98 21.60
C VAL A 469 -26.71 9.71 20.78
N ALA A 470 -26.08 8.55 20.97
CA ALA A 470 -24.93 8.14 20.16
C ALA A 470 -25.38 7.86 18.71
N VAL A 471 -25.08 8.78 17.80
CA VAL A 471 -25.45 8.72 16.37
C VAL A 471 -24.23 8.80 15.44
N GLY A 472 -23.08 9.22 15.97
CA GLY A 472 -21.89 9.52 15.20
C GLY A 472 -22.04 10.77 14.31
N ALA A 473 -20.92 11.41 13.96
CA ALA A 473 -20.92 12.55 13.05
C ALA A 473 -19.55 12.78 12.37
N ALA A 474 -19.56 13.64 11.34
CA ALA A 474 -18.37 14.18 10.69
C ALA A 474 -18.40 15.71 10.66
N PHE A 475 -17.30 16.34 11.08
CA PHE A 475 -17.13 17.78 11.24
C PHE A 475 -16.09 18.30 10.23
N TRP A 476 -16.49 19.20 9.34
CA TRP A 476 -15.60 19.82 8.35
C TRP A 476 -14.86 21.02 8.96
N HIS A 477 -13.59 21.21 8.59
CA HIS A 477 -12.75 22.32 9.03
C HIS A 477 -11.83 22.82 7.90
N ASP A 478 -11.51 24.11 7.91
CA ASP A 478 -10.84 24.79 6.80
C ASP A 478 -9.32 24.59 6.70
N GLY A 479 -8.70 23.92 7.69
CA GLY A 479 -7.26 23.67 7.74
C GLY A 479 -6.36 24.88 8.00
N ARG A 480 -6.91 26.09 8.20
CA ARG A 480 -6.17 27.36 8.35
C ARG A 480 -6.36 28.00 9.73
N VAL A 481 -7.48 27.73 10.41
CA VAL A 481 -7.78 28.26 11.74
C VAL A 481 -7.69 27.15 12.80
N GLY A 482 -7.21 27.50 14.00
CA GLY A 482 -7.10 26.57 15.12
C GLY A 482 -8.46 26.05 15.63
N LEU A 483 -8.46 24.81 16.10
CA LEU A 483 -9.63 24.18 16.70
C LEU A 483 -9.93 24.75 18.09
N SER A 484 -11.21 24.84 18.44
CA SER A 484 -11.69 25.28 19.75
C SER A 484 -13.12 24.76 20.01
N GLY A 485 -13.55 24.77 21.27
CA GLY A 485 -14.90 24.44 21.70
C GLY A 485 -15.20 22.94 21.81
N PHE A 486 -16.44 22.57 21.48
CA PHE A 486 -16.97 21.22 21.62
C PHE A 486 -17.74 20.82 20.36
N THR A 487 -17.73 19.53 20.04
CA THR A 487 -18.54 18.94 18.95
C THR A 487 -20.04 19.04 19.24
N SER A 488 -20.85 19.30 18.21
CA SER A 488 -22.32 19.29 18.28
C SER A 488 -22.94 18.79 16.97
N ASP A 489 -24.18 18.26 16.99
CA ASP A 489 -24.88 17.88 15.76
C ASP A 489 -25.23 19.09 14.87
N ALA A 490 -25.30 20.28 15.46
CA ALA A 490 -25.41 21.55 14.74
C ALA A 490 -24.14 21.98 13.97
N SER A 491 -23.00 21.29 14.17
CA SER A 491 -21.70 21.63 13.55
C SER A 491 -21.17 20.56 12.59
N GLY A 492 -21.94 19.52 12.25
CA GLY A 492 -21.48 18.45 11.38
C GLY A 492 -22.60 17.64 10.70
N MET A 493 -22.21 16.64 9.93
CA MET A 493 -23.11 15.67 9.31
C MET A 493 -23.24 14.45 10.21
N ALA A 494 -24.40 14.29 10.87
CA ALA A 494 -24.63 13.30 11.91
C ALA A 494 -25.48 12.09 11.46
N GLY A 495 -25.52 11.04 12.27
CA GLY A 495 -26.51 9.96 12.14
C GLY A 495 -27.95 10.42 12.47
N SER A 496 -28.90 9.53 12.22
CA SER A 496 -30.35 9.75 12.40
C SER A 496 -30.97 8.95 13.54
N THR A 497 -30.32 7.89 14.01
CA THR A 497 -30.85 6.94 14.99
C THR A 497 -29.77 6.47 15.98
N LEU A 498 -30.19 6.03 17.16
CA LEU A 498 -29.29 5.50 18.18
C LEU A 498 -28.51 4.27 17.66
N GLY A 499 -27.19 4.32 17.75
CA GLY A 499 -26.29 3.26 17.31
C GLY A 499 -25.86 3.35 15.84
N ASP A 500 -26.31 4.38 15.11
CA ASP A 500 -25.68 4.76 13.84
C ASP A 500 -24.18 5.04 14.05
N GLN A 501 -23.36 4.68 13.06
CA GLN A 501 -21.91 4.93 13.06
C GLN A 501 -21.53 5.78 11.86
N VAL A 502 -21.85 7.08 11.93
CA VAL A 502 -21.38 8.10 10.99
C VAL A 502 -20.05 8.66 11.52
N GLY A 503 -19.00 8.75 10.70
CA GLY A 503 -17.70 9.25 11.16
C GLY A 503 -16.48 8.52 10.62
N TYR A 504 -16.65 7.46 9.81
CA TYR A 504 -15.60 7.04 8.89
C TYR A 504 -15.78 7.78 7.55
N ALA A 505 -14.69 8.27 6.97
CA ALA A 505 -14.72 8.97 5.69
C ALA A 505 -13.50 8.67 4.82
N ILE A 506 -13.61 8.99 3.53
CA ILE A 506 -12.52 8.91 2.54
C ILE A 506 -12.48 10.20 1.73
N ALA A 507 -11.27 10.74 1.50
CA ALA A 507 -11.06 11.86 0.59
C ALA A 507 -11.16 11.39 -0.87
N LEU A 508 -11.67 12.26 -1.75
CA LEU A 508 -11.67 12.10 -3.19
C LEU A 508 -10.71 13.15 -3.80
N ASP A 509 -10.02 12.80 -4.90
CA ASP A 509 -8.98 13.67 -5.48
C ASP A 509 -9.52 15.01 -6.00
N ASN A 510 -10.80 15.05 -6.42
CA ASN A 510 -11.54 16.26 -6.78
C ASN A 510 -11.88 17.19 -5.59
N GLY A 511 -11.40 16.91 -4.38
CA GLY A 511 -11.61 17.75 -3.18
C GLY A 511 -12.97 17.56 -2.50
N LYS A 512 -13.75 16.56 -2.92
CA LYS A 512 -14.91 16.05 -2.19
C LYS A 512 -14.49 14.94 -1.23
N TYR A 513 -15.44 14.41 -0.46
CA TYR A 513 -15.24 13.23 0.37
C TYR A 513 -16.53 12.40 0.48
N ALA A 514 -16.39 11.14 0.86
CA ALA A 514 -17.54 10.26 1.12
C ALA A 514 -17.53 9.78 2.58
N LEU A 515 -18.66 9.91 3.27
CA LEU A 515 -18.89 9.28 4.57
C LEU A 515 -19.34 7.84 4.35
N LEU A 516 -18.72 6.89 5.07
CA LEU A 516 -18.99 5.45 4.96
C LEU A 516 -19.65 4.96 6.25
N SER A 517 -20.98 5.00 6.28
CA SER A 517 -21.79 4.78 7.49
C SER A 517 -22.34 3.36 7.52
N SER A 518 -21.45 2.36 7.57
CA SER A 518 -21.81 0.94 7.36
C SER A 518 -22.76 0.31 8.39
N VAL A 519 -22.98 0.98 9.53
CA VAL A 519 -23.89 0.55 10.62
C VAL A 519 -25.12 1.49 10.73
N TRP A 520 -25.38 2.30 9.70
CA TRP A 520 -26.53 3.21 9.64
C TRP A 520 -27.87 2.48 9.42
N ASN A 521 -28.94 2.99 10.03
CA ASN A 521 -30.30 2.45 9.97
C ASN A 521 -31.26 3.42 9.25
N ASP A 522 -32.13 2.93 8.34
CA ASP A 522 -33.07 3.80 7.59
C ASP A 522 -34.33 4.23 8.37
N GLY A 523 -34.33 4.05 9.70
CA GLY A 523 -35.48 4.24 10.57
C GLY A 523 -36.51 3.09 10.53
N THR A 524 -36.40 2.15 9.59
CA THR A 524 -37.25 0.94 9.52
C THR A 524 -36.45 -0.36 9.55
N THR A 525 -35.22 -0.33 9.03
CA THR A 525 -34.36 -1.49 8.84
C THR A 525 -32.98 -1.21 9.43
N GLU A 526 -32.54 -2.05 10.37
CA GLU A 526 -31.22 -1.92 11.00
C GLU A 526 -30.08 -2.29 10.04
N ARG A 527 -28.96 -1.56 10.12
CA ARG A 527 -27.68 -1.88 9.47
C ARG A 527 -27.76 -2.08 7.96
N VAL A 528 -28.67 -1.37 7.29
CA VAL A 528 -28.66 -1.24 5.82
C VAL A 528 -27.37 -0.56 5.35
N GLY A 529 -26.81 0.33 6.16
CA GLY A 529 -25.65 1.15 5.84
C GLY A 529 -25.97 2.27 4.84
N ALA A 530 -25.08 3.26 4.79
CA ALA A 530 -25.19 4.41 3.90
C ALA A 530 -23.82 4.89 3.42
N VAL A 531 -23.74 5.38 2.18
CA VAL A 531 -22.63 6.19 1.69
C VAL A 531 -23.12 7.55 1.22
N THR A 532 -22.61 8.62 1.84
CA THR A 532 -22.98 10.02 1.60
C THR A 532 -21.79 10.73 0.96
N VAL A 533 -21.91 11.22 -0.29
CA VAL A 533 -20.86 12.06 -0.89
C VAL A 533 -21.13 13.53 -0.55
N LEU A 534 -20.09 14.22 -0.09
CA LEU A 534 -20.16 15.58 0.42
C LEU A 534 -19.10 16.48 -0.23
N ASP A 535 -19.39 17.78 -0.29
CA ASP A 535 -18.46 18.75 -0.83
C ASP A 535 -17.44 19.20 0.22
N GLY A 536 -16.15 19.18 -0.12
CA GLY A 536 -15.07 19.58 0.78
C GLY A 536 -14.66 21.04 0.70
N SER A 537 -15.32 21.86 -0.12
CA SER A 537 -15.01 23.29 -0.25
C SER A 537 -15.53 24.16 0.90
N GLY A 538 -16.50 23.68 1.68
CA GLY A 538 -17.11 24.41 2.80
C GLY A 538 -17.78 23.52 3.84
N PRO A 539 -18.34 24.08 4.93
CA PRO A 539 -18.95 23.32 6.01
C PRO A 539 -20.14 22.47 5.58
N THR A 540 -20.20 21.24 6.08
CA THR A 540 -21.31 20.31 5.83
C THR A 540 -22.05 20.00 7.12
N VAL A 541 -23.35 20.33 7.18
CA VAL A 541 -24.19 20.14 8.37
C VAL A 541 -25.51 19.49 7.96
N GLY A 542 -25.98 18.52 8.74
CA GLY A 542 -27.23 17.81 8.48
C GLY A 542 -27.27 16.42 9.10
N ARG A 543 -28.15 15.55 8.59
CA ARG A 543 -28.19 14.14 8.97
C ARG A 543 -28.17 13.22 7.74
N VAL A 544 -27.51 12.07 7.87
CA VAL A 544 -27.48 11.00 6.86
C VAL A 544 -28.89 10.47 6.62
N SER A 545 -29.28 10.28 5.36
CA SER A 545 -30.63 9.85 4.99
C SER A 545 -30.68 9.20 3.60
N ALA A 546 -31.78 8.49 3.32
CA ALA A 546 -32.08 7.94 1.99
C ALA A 546 -32.19 9.00 0.87
N LEU A 547 -32.32 10.28 1.21
CA LEU A 547 -32.41 11.40 0.25
C LEU A 547 -31.04 11.93 -0.19
N ASN A 548 -29.96 11.63 0.55
CA ASN A 548 -28.61 12.17 0.31
C ASN A 548 -27.52 11.09 0.23
N SER A 549 -27.90 9.81 0.31
CA SER A 549 -26.97 8.68 0.39
C SER A 549 -27.40 7.51 -0.48
N LEU A 550 -26.43 6.73 -0.97
CA LEU A 550 -26.66 5.36 -1.43
C LEU A 550 -26.86 4.48 -0.19
N ILE A 551 -27.95 3.69 -0.14
CA ILE A 551 -28.33 2.88 1.03
C ILE A 551 -28.67 1.43 0.67
N GLY A 552 -28.58 0.55 1.67
CA GLY A 552 -29.02 -0.85 1.55
C GLY A 552 -30.53 -1.01 1.41
N THR A 553 -30.94 -2.26 1.24
CA THR A 553 -32.34 -2.69 1.04
C THR A 553 -32.85 -3.63 2.13
N THR A 554 -31.96 -4.41 2.77
CA THR A 554 -32.28 -5.40 3.80
C THR A 554 -31.35 -5.32 5.02
N TYR A 555 -31.74 -5.98 6.11
CA TYR A 555 -30.97 -6.03 7.35
C TYR A 555 -29.55 -6.55 7.14
N GLY A 556 -28.56 -5.76 7.54
CA GLY A 556 -27.16 -6.16 7.50
C GLY A 556 -26.47 -6.08 6.13
N ASP A 557 -27.12 -5.48 5.12
CA ASP A 557 -26.51 -5.16 3.81
C ASP A 557 -25.20 -4.34 3.97
N ARG A 558 -25.12 -3.48 4.99
CA ARG A 558 -23.94 -2.69 5.40
C ARG A 558 -23.28 -1.90 4.27
N VAL A 559 -24.08 -1.16 3.50
CA VAL A 559 -23.58 -0.27 2.45
C VAL A 559 -22.54 0.72 3.02
N GLY A 560 -21.36 0.76 2.39
CA GLY A 560 -20.19 1.49 2.88
C GLY A 560 -19.20 0.67 3.72
N GLN A 561 -19.42 -0.62 3.98
CA GLN A 561 -18.45 -1.46 4.72
C GLN A 561 -17.08 -1.53 4.05
N PHE A 562 -17.03 -1.63 2.72
CA PHE A 562 -15.80 -1.59 1.94
C PHE A 562 -15.96 -0.57 0.82
N ALA A 563 -15.00 0.35 0.68
CA ALA A 563 -15.00 1.29 -0.43
C ALA A 563 -13.58 1.73 -0.80
N LEU A 564 -13.40 2.11 -2.07
CA LEU A 564 -12.15 2.50 -2.69
C LEU A 564 -12.33 3.81 -3.44
N ALA A 565 -11.65 4.87 -3.00
CA ALA A 565 -11.51 6.10 -3.78
C ALA A 565 -10.74 5.81 -5.08
N LEU A 566 -11.25 6.33 -6.19
CA LEU A 566 -10.71 6.18 -7.54
C LEU A 566 -10.43 7.57 -8.14
N PRO A 567 -9.46 7.69 -9.07
CA PRO A 567 -9.15 8.95 -9.74
C PRO A 567 -10.38 9.62 -10.39
N GLN A 568 -10.31 10.94 -10.56
CA GLN A 568 -11.35 11.79 -11.16
C GLN A 568 -12.63 11.89 -10.31
N GLY A 569 -12.48 11.82 -8.98
CA GLY A 569 -13.54 12.04 -8.00
C GLY A 569 -14.46 10.85 -7.78
N ARG A 570 -13.99 9.62 -8.08
CA ARG A 570 -14.84 8.42 -8.17
C ARG A 570 -14.70 7.50 -6.97
N LEU A 571 -15.65 6.59 -6.83
CA LEU A 571 -15.72 5.66 -5.70
C LEU A 571 -16.31 4.30 -6.15
N ALA A 572 -15.63 3.21 -5.83
CA ALA A 572 -16.20 1.86 -5.89
C ALA A 572 -16.55 1.39 -4.47
N ILE A 573 -17.80 0.97 -4.25
CA ILE A 573 -18.31 0.50 -2.95
C ILE A 573 -18.62 -0.99 -3.08
N ALA A 574 -18.02 -1.84 -2.24
CA ALA A 574 -18.29 -3.27 -2.16
C ALA A 574 -19.15 -3.63 -0.95
N MET A 575 -20.15 -4.46 -1.19
CA MET A 575 -21.26 -4.73 -0.29
C MET A 575 -21.55 -6.24 -0.28
N PRO A 576 -20.65 -7.08 0.26
CA PRO A 576 -20.74 -8.54 0.13
C PRO A 576 -21.97 -9.17 0.81
N ASN A 577 -22.57 -8.47 1.77
CA ASN A 577 -23.78 -8.93 2.44
C ASN A 577 -25.08 -8.53 1.70
N LEU A 578 -25.00 -7.69 0.65
CA LEU A 578 -26.18 -7.16 -0.04
C LEU A 578 -27.07 -8.31 -0.53
N SER A 579 -28.35 -8.22 -0.18
CA SER A 579 -29.41 -9.05 -0.75
C SER A 579 -30.14 -8.32 -1.87
N ILE A 580 -30.46 -9.05 -2.95
CA ILE A 580 -31.27 -8.55 -4.08
C ILE A 580 -32.40 -9.56 -4.27
N PRO A 581 -33.58 -9.34 -3.65
CA PRO A 581 -34.66 -10.32 -3.63
C PRO A 581 -35.04 -10.82 -5.03
N PRO A 582 -35.20 -12.14 -5.23
CA PRO A 582 -35.33 -13.20 -4.22
C PRO A 582 -34.00 -13.79 -3.70
N LEU A 583 -32.84 -13.27 -4.09
CA LEU A 583 -31.53 -13.78 -3.67
C LEU A 583 -30.99 -13.04 -2.44
N TYR A 584 -30.30 -13.78 -1.56
CA TYR A 584 -29.81 -13.26 -0.28
C TYR A 584 -28.29 -13.38 -0.18
N GLY A 585 -27.61 -12.34 0.29
CA GLY A 585 -26.14 -12.33 0.39
C GLY A 585 -25.42 -12.60 -0.94
N VAL A 586 -25.96 -12.09 -2.05
CA VAL A 586 -25.32 -12.18 -3.38
C VAL A 586 -23.99 -11.42 -3.39
N GLY A 587 -23.95 -10.32 -2.64
CA GLY A 587 -22.92 -9.32 -2.75
C GLY A 587 -23.05 -8.47 -4.01
N ALA A 588 -22.61 -7.21 -3.92
CA ALA A 588 -22.64 -6.28 -5.03
C ALA A 588 -21.50 -5.26 -4.96
N VAL A 589 -21.20 -4.65 -6.11
CA VAL A 589 -20.39 -3.43 -6.20
C VAL A 589 -21.15 -2.36 -6.96
N VAL A 590 -21.18 -1.14 -6.41
CA VAL A 590 -21.68 0.07 -7.08
C VAL A 590 -20.50 1.00 -7.33
N TRP A 591 -20.51 1.65 -8.51
CA TRP A 591 -19.62 2.73 -8.87
C TRP A 591 -20.35 4.07 -8.71
N ILE A 592 -19.68 5.08 -8.15
CA ILE A 592 -20.20 6.43 -7.97
C ILE A 592 -19.22 7.44 -8.57
N ASP A 593 -19.75 8.37 -9.38
CA ASP A 593 -19.10 9.64 -9.68
C ASP A 593 -19.40 10.63 -8.55
N GLY A 594 -18.38 11.14 -7.85
CA GLY A 594 -18.57 12.07 -6.74
C GLY A 594 -19.10 13.45 -7.16
N ASN A 595 -19.10 13.77 -8.45
CA ASN A 595 -19.74 14.96 -9.00
C ASN A 595 -21.24 14.74 -9.28
N HIS A 596 -21.64 13.48 -9.49
CA HIS A 596 -23.02 13.05 -9.74
C HIS A 596 -23.38 11.84 -8.85
N PRO A 597 -23.42 12.02 -7.52
CA PRO A 597 -23.54 10.91 -6.59
C PRO A 597 -24.89 10.19 -6.70
N VAL A 598 -24.83 8.85 -6.72
CA VAL A 598 -26.02 7.99 -6.69
C VAL A 598 -26.64 8.04 -5.29
N VAL A 599 -27.95 8.30 -5.22
CA VAL A 599 -28.73 8.33 -3.97
C VAL A 599 -29.94 7.41 -4.05
N GLY A 600 -30.41 6.94 -2.90
CA GLY A 600 -31.46 5.92 -2.82
C GLY A 600 -30.89 4.51 -2.68
N ARG A 601 -31.69 3.50 -3.07
CA ARG A 601 -31.37 2.08 -2.83
C ARG A 601 -30.44 1.49 -3.90
N VAL A 602 -29.61 0.53 -3.49
CA VAL A 602 -28.86 -0.34 -4.43
C VAL A 602 -29.83 -1.28 -5.15
N THR A 603 -29.71 -1.42 -6.46
CA THR A 603 -30.61 -2.22 -7.32
C THR A 603 -29.86 -2.86 -8.50
N PRO A 604 -30.43 -3.86 -9.20
CA PRO A 604 -29.81 -4.49 -10.38
C PRO A 604 -29.37 -3.52 -11.49
N GLU A 605 -30.03 -2.37 -11.59
CA GLU A 605 -29.79 -1.33 -12.60
C GLU A 605 -28.62 -0.41 -12.25
N ASN A 606 -28.17 -0.36 -10.98
CA ASN A 606 -27.07 0.49 -10.53
C ASN A 606 -25.84 -0.28 -9.99
N ALA A 607 -25.90 -1.61 -9.90
CA ALA A 607 -24.87 -2.45 -9.31
C ALA A 607 -24.46 -3.63 -10.19
N LEU A 608 -23.19 -4.05 -10.09
CA LEU A 608 -22.69 -5.35 -10.51
C LEU A 608 -22.86 -6.33 -9.35
N TYR A 609 -23.63 -7.42 -9.52
CA TYR A 609 -24.07 -8.27 -8.41
C TYR A 609 -23.94 -9.78 -8.66
N GLY A 610 -23.83 -10.56 -7.57
CA GLY A 610 -23.76 -12.03 -7.62
C GLY A 610 -25.04 -12.69 -8.13
N THR A 611 -24.89 -13.77 -8.90
CA THR A 611 -25.99 -14.59 -9.45
C THR A 611 -26.54 -15.63 -8.48
N GLU A 612 -25.84 -15.89 -7.37
CA GLU A 612 -26.15 -16.98 -6.43
C GLU A 612 -26.27 -16.48 -4.98
N SER A 613 -27.21 -17.01 -4.21
CA SER A 613 -27.35 -16.67 -2.79
C SER A 613 -26.14 -17.15 -1.98
N ASN A 614 -25.62 -16.29 -1.10
CA ASN A 614 -24.35 -16.45 -0.37
C ASN A 614 -23.08 -16.48 -1.25
N GLN A 615 -23.13 -15.91 -2.47
CA GLN A 615 -21.94 -15.75 -3.31
C GLN A 615 -20.95 -14.71 -2.74
N TRP A 616 -21.42 -13.76 -1.92
CA TRP A 616 -20.60 -12.74 -1.25
C TRP A 616 -19.63 -12.00 -2.20
N PHE A 617 -20.13 -11.57 -3.37
CA PHE A 617 -19.35 -10.77 -4.32
C PHE A 617 -18.83 -9.48 -3.66
N GLY A 618 -17.51 -9.26 -3.71
CA GLY A 618 -16.87 -8.14 -3.01
C GLY A 618 -16.52 -8.40 -1.54
N VAL A 619 -16.28 -9.67 -1.15
CA VAL A 619 -15.87 -10.04 0.21
C VAL A 619 -14.54 -9.43 0.66
N LEU A 620 -13.63 -9.14 -0.29
CA LEU A 620 -12.43 -8.36 -0.07
C LEU A 620 -12.64 -6.92 -0.59
N PRO A 621 -11.97 -5.90 -0.01
CA PRO A 621 -11.98 -4.54 -0.54
C PRO A 621 -11.61 -4.49 -2.04
N PRO A 622 -12.26 -3.62 -2.85
CA PRO A 622 -11.89 -3.42 -4.24
C PRO A 622 -10.40 -3.08 -4.37
N VAL A 623 -9.74 -3.66 -5.36
CA VAL A 623 -8.33 -3.39 -5.67
C VAL A 623 -8.28 -2.35 -6.79
N PRO A 624 -7.59 -1.21 -6.63
CA PRO A 624 -7.47 -0.21 -7.69
C PRO A 624 -6.67 -0.76 -8.87
N LEU A 625 -7.08 -0.38 -10.08
CA LEU A 625 -6.31 -0.52 -11.30
C LEU A 625 -6.13 0.89 -11.92
N PRO A 626 -4.98 1.19 -12.55
CA PRO A 626 -4.77 2.44 -13.27
C PRO A 626 -5.83 2.72 -14.35
N GLY A 627 -5.91 3.98 -14.77
CA GLY A 627 -7.06 4.52 -15.50
C GLY A 627 -8.30 4.76 -14.62
N GLY A 628 -8.31 4.26 -13.37
CA GLY A 628 -9.46 4.28 -12.47
C GLY A 628 -10.36 3.05 -12.59
N ASN A 629 -9.87 2.00 -13.26
CA ASN A 629 -10.47 0.67 -13.26
C ASN A 629 -10.34 0.03 -11.86
N PHE A 630 -10.99 -1.09 -11.59
CA PHE A 630 -10.84 -1.83 -10.33
C PHE A 630 -11.06 -3.33 -10.48
N ALA A 631 -10.57 -4.13 -9.52
CA ALA A 631 -10.80 -5.57 -9.43
C ALA A 631 -11.57 -5.94 -8.16
N VAL A 632 -12.45 -6.93 -8.26
CA VAL A 632 -13.35 -7.42 -7.21
C VAL A 632 -13.25 -8.94 -7.12
N SER A 633 -13.20 -9.47 -5.90
CA SER A 633 -13.12 -10.92 -5.64
C SER A 633 -14.48 -11.56 -5.41
N THR A 634 -14.70 -12.78 -5.93
CA THR A 634 -15.63 -13.74 -5.33
C THR A 634 -14.87 -14.82 -4.54
N PRO A 635 -15.32 -15.20 -3.34
CA PRO A 635 -14.79 -16.33 -2.58
C PRO A 635 -15.12 -17.69 -3.23
N ASP A 636 -14.65 -18.76 -2.58
CA ASP A 636 -14.98 -20.15 -2.89
C ASP A 636 -16.22 -20.59 -2.09
N PRO A 637 -17.19 -21.34 -2.68
CA PRO A 637 -18.29 -21.95 -1.93
C PRO A 637 -17.78 -22.93 -0.85
N GLY A 638 -17.67 -22.44 0.39
CA GLY A 638 -17.10 -23.16 1.53
C GLY A 638 -15.80 -22.56 2.10
N SER A 639 -15.20 -21.56 1.46
CA SER A 639 -14.03 -20.83 1.98
C SER A 639 -14.11 -19.32 1.64
N PRO A 640 -14.69 -18.49 2.54
CA PRO A 640 -14.90 -17.06 2.32
C PRO A 640 -13.62 -16.23 2.17
N THR A 641 -12.45 -16.78 2.51
CA THR A 641 -11.16 -16.06 2.53
C THR A 641 -10.27 -16.35 1.32
N THR A 642 -10.61 -17.33 0.48
CA THR A 642 -9.79 -17.74 -0.67
C THR A 642 -10.51 -17.43 -2.00
N PRO A 643 -10.14 -16.36 -2.73
CA PRO A 643 -10.81 -15.99 -3.97
C PRO A 643 -10.41 -16.89 -5.14
N ARG A 644 -11.38 -17.48 -5.84
CA ARG A 644 -11.16 -18.31 -7.06
C ARG A 644 -11.46 -17.60 -8.39
N ARG A 645 -12.12 -16.45 -8.32
CA ARG A 645 -12.60 -15.69 -9.47
C ARG A 645 -12.47 -14.20 -9.17
N TRP A 646 -12.07 -13.45 -10.20
CA TRP A 646 -11.90 -12.00 -10.16
C TRP A 646 -12.73 -11.37 -11.27
N SER A 647 -13.59 -10.43 -10.91
CA SER A 647 -14.35 -9.61 -11.85
C SER A 647 -13.77 -8.19 -11.85
N PHE A 648 -13.81 -7.49 -12.98
CA PHE A 648 -13.21 -6.15 -13.06
C PHE A 648 -14.26 -5.10 -13.46
N GLY A 649 -14.08 -3.88 -12.96
CA GLY A 649 -14.93 -2.72 -13.21
C GLY A 649 -14.16 -1.62 -13.92
N ARG A 650 -14.86 -0.83 -14.75
CA ARG A 650 -14.27 0.27 -15.52
C ARG A 650 -14.40 1.61 -14.82
N ALA A 651 -13.43 2.49 -15.09
CA ALA A 651 -13.44 3.88 -14.64
C ALA A 651 -14.56 4.74 -15.24
N HIS A 652 -14.95 4.44 -16.49
CA HIS A 652 -15.68 5.36 -17.37
C HIS A 652 -17.06 4.86 -17.85
N SER A 653 -17.52 3.70 -17.37
CA SER A 653 -18.88 3.23 -17.63
C SER A 653 -19.38 2.38 -16.45
N PRO A 654 -20.58 2.64 -15.90
CA PRO A 654 -21.12 1.91 -14.77
C PRO A 654 -21.56 0.50 -15.20
N ILE A 655 -20.67 -0.48 -15.00
CA ILE A 655 -21.00 -1.89 -15.24
C ILE A 655 -22.02 -2.34 -14.18
N HIS A 656 -23.19 -2.76 -14.65
CA HIS A 656 -24.30 -3.23 -13.82
C HIS A 656 -24.86 -4.56 -14.36
N GLY A 657 -25.78 -5.18 -13.61
CA GLY A 657 -26.29 -6.52 -13.92
C GLY A 657 -25.47 -7.66 -13.29
N PRO A 658 -25.69 -8.91 -13.72
CA PRO A 658 -25.08 -10.08 -13.09
C PRO A 658 -23.58 -10.23 -13.38
N VAL A 659 -22.86 -10.80 -12.43
CA VAL A 659 -21.50 -11.36 -12.59
C VAL A 659 -21.57 -12.64 -13.45
N ASP A 660 -20.80 -12.68 -14.53
CA ASP A 660 -20.84 -13.74 -15.56
C ASP A 660 -19.46 -14.06 -16.15
N ALA A 661 -19.41 -14.90 -17.20
CA ALA A 661 -18.18 -15.33 -17.85
C ALA A 661 -17.52 -14.27 -18.76
N PHE A 662 -18.19 -13.18 -19.10
CA PHE A 662 -17.59 -12.05 -19.83
C PHE A 662 -16.87 -11.11 -18.87
N ASN A 663 -17.45 -10.87 -17.69
CA ASN A 663 -16.91 -9.94 -16.72
C ASN A 663 -15.96 -10.56 -15.67
N THR A 664 -15.69 -11.88 -15.72
CA THR A 664 -14.96 -12.63 -14.67
C THR A 664 -13.90 -13.60 -15.19
N VAL A 665 -12.70 -13.55 -14.59
CA VAL A 665 -11.60 -14.51 -14.79
C VAL A 665 -11.57 -15.54 -13.66
N SER A 666 -11.45 -16.83 -13.99
CA SER A 666 -11.28 -17.94 -13.04
C SER A 666 -9.84 -18.47 -13.00
N SER A 667 -9.42 -18.99 -11.84
CA SER A 667 -8.06 -19.52 -11.59
C SER A 667 -8.04 -20.52 -10.43
N THR A 668 -7.25 -21.59 -10.50
CA THR A 668 -7.17 -22.65 -9.47
C THR A 668 -5.93 -22.55 -8.56
N GLY A 669 -5.78 -21.43 -7.84
CA GLY A 669 -4.73 -21.33 -6.81
C GLY A 669 -4.39 -19.90 -6.37
N ARG A 670 -3.23 -19.75 -5.71
CA ARG A 670 -2.66 -18.44 -5.36
C ARG A 670 -2.14 -17.76 -6.63
N VAL A 671 -2.93 -16.84 -7.16
CA VAL A 671 -2.58 -15.99 -8.31
C VAL A 671 -1.53 -14.95 -7.91
N THR A 672 -0.50 -14.79 -8.75
CA THR A 672 0.29 -13.55 -8.80
C THR A 672 -0.28 -12.61 -9.85
N ARG A 673 -0.26 -11.30 -9.58
CA ARG A 673 -0.82 -10.29 -10.50
C ARG A 673 0.10 -9.10 -10.65
N SER A 674 0.23 -8.63 -11.89
CA SER A 674 0.90 -7.38 -12.25
C SER A 674 0.07 -6.71 -13.35
N TYR A 675 0.17 -5.40 -13.52
CA TYR A 675 -0.67 -4.66 -14.46
C TYR A 675 0.12 -3.53 -15.11
N ASP A 676 -0.04 -3.35 -16.41
CA ASP A 676 0.55 -2.26 -17.19
C ASP A 676 -0.51 -1.20 -17.53
N ALA A 677 -0.26 0.02 -17.05
CA ALA A 677 -1.10 1.20 -17.27
C ALA A 677 -0.95 1.83 -18.65
N ALA A 678 0.20 1.67 -19.31
CA ALA A 678 0.42 2.21 -20.65
C ALA A 678 -0.38 1.44 -21.71
N THR A 679 -0.85 0.23 -21.38
CA THR A 679 -1.52 -0.65 -22.34
C THR A 679 -2.88 -1.18 -21.90
N ASP A 680 -3.33 -0.94 -20.66
CA ASP A 680 -4.50 -1.61 -20.04
C ASP A 680 -4.40 -3.14 -20.20
N THR A 681 -3.37 -3.72 -19.59
CA THR A 681 -3.14 -5.17 -19.62
C THR A 681 -2.88 -5.70 -18.20
N LEU A 682 -3.57 -6.77 -17.82
CA LEU A 682 -3.40 -7.46 -16.53
C LEU A 682 -2.69 -8.80 -16.74
N LEU A 683 -1.53 -8.98 -16.11
CA LEU A 683 -0.77 -10.23 -16.06
C LEU A 683 -1.23 -11.07 -14.87
N VAL A 684 -1.55 -12.33 -15.11
CA VAL A 684 -2.09 -13.29 -14.13
C VAL A 684 -1.27 -14.57 -14.15
N GLY A 685 -0.43 -14.77 -13.13
CA GLY A 685 0.37 -15.97 -12.95
C GLY A 685 -0.41 -17.09 -12.27
N ARG A 686 -0.35 -18.30 -12.85
CA ARG A 686 -1.14 -19.48 -12.49
C ARG A 686 -0.24 -20.71 -12.32
N ALA A 687 0.60 -20.72 -11.28
CA ALA A 687 1.61 -21.78 -11.06
C ALA A 687 1.07 -23.22 -11.10
N THR A 688 -0.16 -23.44 -10.59
CA THR A 688 -0.86 -24.74 -10.61
C THR A 688 -1.36 -25.19 -11.98
N GLU A 689 -1.47 -24.26 -12.92
CA GLU A 689 -1.91 -24.47 -14.30
C GLU A 689 -0.72 -24.39 -15.29
N ASN A 690 0.52 -24.23 -14.78
CA ASN A 690 1.75 -23.94 -15.50
C ASN A 690 1.54 -22.89 -16.61
N ARG A 691 1.03 -21.72 -16.22
CA ARG A 691 0.54 -20.70 -17.16
C ARG A 691 0.71 -19.28 -16.62
N VAL A 692 0.92 -18.35 -17.53
CA VAL A 692 0.68 -16.92 -17.32
C VAL A 692 -0.31 -16.43 -18.37
N THR A 693 -1.25 -15.60 -17.97
CA THR A 693 -2.26 -15.01 -18.86
C THR A 693 -2.14 -13.49 -18.88
N LEU A 694 -2.17 -12.89 -20.06
CA LEU A 694 -2.36 -11.45 -20.25
C LEU A 694 -3.83 -11.22 -20.61
N PHE A 695 -4.53 -10.42 -19.81
CA PHE A 695 -5.90 -9.99 -20.08
C PHE A 695 -5.95 -8.53 -20.50
N ARG A 696 -6.90 -8.21 -21.38
CA ARG A 696 -7.19 -6.86 -21.85
C ARG A 696 -8.53 -6.36 -21.29
N PRO A 697 -8.56 -5.59 -20.18
CA PRO A 697 -9.82 -5.11 -19.60
C PRO A 697 -10.60 -4.19 -20.55
N ASP A 698 -9.93 -3.48 -21.46
CA ASP A 698 -10.56 -2.75 -22.57
C ASP A 698 -11.32 -3.67 -23.56
N LEU A 699 -11.08 -4.98 -23.56
CA LEU A 699 -11.75 -5.98 -24.40
C LEU A 699 -12.63 -6.99 -23.64
N LEU A 700 -12.53 -7.09 -22.31
CA LEU A 700 -13.41 -7.99 -21.51
C LEU A 700 -14.88 -7.52 -21.50
N PHE A 701 -15.13 -6.20 -21.51
CA PHE A 701 -16.47 -5.63 -21.26
C PHE A 701 -17.20 -5.07 -22.49
N THR A 702 -16.68 -5.29 -23.70
CA THR A 702 -17.21 -4.71 -24.96
C THR A 702 -18.26 -5.59 -25.67
N THR A 703 -18.83 -6.58 -25.00
CA THR A 703 -19.68 -7.62 -25.64
C THR A 703 -21.09 -7.80 -25.03
N ARG A 704 -21.50 -6.98 -24.06
CA ARG A 704 -22.93 -6.64 -23.92
C ARG A 704 -23.19 -5.47 -24.87
N GLY A 705 -23.86 -5.74 -25.98
CA GLY A 705 -23.98 -4.79 -27.08
C GLY A 705 -24.93 -3.63 -26.76
N ASP A 706 -24.49 -2.43 -27.14
CA ASP A 706 -25.35 -1.28 -27.46
C ASP A 706 -26.09 -1.52 -28.81
#